data_AF-A0A9P8T8T2-F1
#
_entry.id   AF-A0A9P8T8T2-F1
#
_cell.length_a   1.000
_cell.length_b   1.000
_cell.length_c   1.000
_cell.angle_alpha   90.00
_cell.angle_beta   90.00
_cell.angle_gamma   90.00
#
_symmetry.space_group_name_H-M   'P 1'
#
loop_
_entity.id
_entity.type
_entity.pdbx_description
1 polymer ?
#
loop_
_entity_poly.entity_id
_entity_poly.type
_entity_poly.pdbx_seq_one_letter_code
_entity_poly.pdbx_strand_id
1 'polypeptide(L)'
;MQKKNLVMDSNSSHSDWNLAVLNDELRSRAIRSLKALKAHLESQGDHHEAIYLIIDTKKPTSSDLDLVPRIIPLPHHKDSHENLKIMLITKDPVTKYKTLLEQKGAPTEDVFGEIVSMKKFKQFASNPKQIKKLYYEYDLLLADHRVYRLLPSLIGRSLFFKNNKKLPLMIQMAKPSPDAQLVKSKKSTKMKDERVEADYVLRQVKKIARSTTFVPSTGTCLSIVIGYSDFKLRQLIENMDAVLEYLTSPKFKPVGGVIKKGLAGIEDLHLKTSESEWLIIPSMAISRGLVAFIILISFFAQIWNARVRSKVKLNEIYSHSLEIVAKRDNSHLMDLELAKLKPASNSYARELFPKPISETPQLENATILMLCRNWELPGVLKSMRSLEDRFNRDYHYTWTFLNDKPFTEQFKEATTFMASGKTQYGLISPEDWNAPSFINVTKWEECLQDFEDRNVIYGGSKSYRNMCHFNSGFFYKQPLVLQYDYYFRVEPDVEYFCDFQMDPFRLFRENGKKYGFVISLIEYEDTIPTLWEAVEDFMNSNPEMIHPDSMLDFLTDDKPMGTEYLVVEHNSSYNLCHFWSNFEIGDLNFFRSKEYETYFKFLSQTGGFYYERWGDAPVHSIAAALLLNRSEIHHFEDIGYTHVPFVTCPESQMLRLGKRCICSDSTKNNNINLVPHSCLPRFWKYAGKSFLREYYHPEDYQ
;
A
#
# COMPACT_ATOMS: atom_id res chain seq x y z
N MET A 1 -43.95 6.99 26.12
CA MET A 1 -43.39 5.83 26.84
C MET A 1 -41.87 5.87 26.75
N GLN A 2 -41.23 6.11 27.90
CA GLN A 2 -39.81 6.08 28.27
C GLN A 2 -38.73 6.45 27.22
N LYS A 3 -38.31 7.72 27.26
CA LYS A 3 -36.92 8.14 26.99
C LYS A 3 -35.99 7.37 27.95
N LYS A 4 -35.17 6.45 27.42
CA LYS A 4 -34.01 5.94 28.16
C LYS A 4 -32.92 7.01 28.06
N ASN A 5 -32.79 7.77 29.14
CA ASN A 5 -31.62 8.60 29.41
C ASN A 5 -30.37 7.72 29.29
N LEU A 6 -29.50 8.04 28.34
CA LEU A 6 -28.07 7.74 28.45
C LEU A 6 -27.59 8.53 29.66
N VAL A 7 -27.50 7.85 30.80
CA VAL A 7 -26.85 8.36 32.00
C VAL A 7 -25.42 8.67 31.60
N MET A 8 -25.10 9.97 31.55
CA MET A 8 -23.71 10.43 31.62
C MET A 8 -23.15 9.88 32.93
N ASP A 9 -22.21 8.95 32.82
CA ASP A 9 -21.36 8.56 33.93
C ASP A 9 -20.31 9.67 34.13
N SER A 10 -20.79 10.84 34.52
CA SER A 10 -20.02 11.97 35.00
C SER A 10 -19.96 11.85 36.53
N ASN A 11 -19.19 10.88 37.05
CA ASN A 11 -18.71 10.85 38.44
C ASN A 11 -17.72 9.69 38.66
N SER A 12 -16.51 9.83 38.14
CA SER A 12 -15.32 9.36 38.85
C SER A 12 -14.35 10.52 38.87
N SER A 13 -13.99 11.00 40.06
CA SER A 13 -12.97 12.03 40.24
C SER A 13 -11.73 11.67 39.41
N HIS A 14 -11.26 12.61 38.59
CA HIS A 14 -10.05 12.46 37.77
C HIS A 14 -8.74 12.43 38.62
N SER A 15 -8.84 12.19 39.94
CA SER A 15 -7.75 12.31 40.93
C SER A 15 -7.03 11.00 41.29
N ASP A 16 -7.54 9.82 40.90
CA ASP A 16 -7.11 8.54 41.50
C ASP A 16 -6.34 7.60 40.55
N TRP A 17 -5.80 8.12 39.43
CA TRP A 17 -5.06 7.32 38.45
C TRP A 17 -3.55 7.47 38.67
N ASN A 18 -2.93 6.47 39.31
CA ASN A 18 -1.47 6.39 39.46
C ASN A 18 -0.81 5.92 38.15
N LEU A 19 -0.65 6.84 37.19
CA LEU A 19 0.07 6.61 35.93
C LEU A 19 1.51 7.13 36.03
N ALA A 20 2.46 6.41 35.44
CA ALA A 20 3.88 6.72 35.52
C ALA A 20 4.34 7.74 34.46
N VAL A 21 3.66 7.81 33.31
CA VAL A 21 4.13 8.59 32.14
C VAL A 21 3.06 9.54 31.60
N LEU A 22 1.81 9.10 31.50
CA LEU A 22 0.73 9.91 30.95
C LEU A 22 0.31 10.99 31.94
N ASN A 23 0.68 12.24 31.64
CA ASN A 23 0.13 13.40 32.34
C ASN A 23 -1.37 13.59 32.03
N ASP A 24 -2.02 14.49 32.77
CA ASP A 24 -3.48 14.70 32.67
C ASP A 24 -3.93 15.06 31.24
N GLU A 25 -3.11 15.80 30.49
CA GLU A 25 -3.38 16.20 29.11
C GLU A 25 -3.35 15.02 28.14
N LEU A 26 -2.24 14.26 28.12
CA LEU A 26 -2.07 13.08 27.27
C LEU A 26 -3.08 11.99 27.63
N ARG A 27 -3.35 11.81 28.93
CA ARG A 27 -4.39 10.89 29.42
C ARG A 27 -5.77 11.29 28.88
N SER A 28 -6.12 12.57 28.93
CA SER A 28 -7.41 13.06 28.43
C SER A 28 -7.54 12.86 26.91
N ARG A 29 -6.47 13.14 26.16
CA ARG A 29 -6.43 12.86 24.71
C ARG A 29 -6.63 11.38 24.42
N ALA A 30 -5.89 10.50 25.09
CA ALA A 30 -6.00 9.07 24.85
C ALA A 30 -7.35 8.49 25.29
N ILE A 31 -7.95 9.01 26.36
CA ILE A 31 -9.32 8.66 26.78
C ILE A 31 -10.31 9.03 25.67
N ARG A 32 -10.20 10.22 25.07
CA ARG A 32 -11.05 10.63 23.95
C ARG A 32 -10.88 9.71 22.75
N SER A 33 -9.64 9.46 22.33
CA SER A 33 -9.34 8.59 21.20
C SER A 33 -9.83 7.14 21.40
N LEU A 34 -9.62 6.55 22.58
CA LEU A 34 -10.10 5.20 22.89
C LEU A 34 -11.64 5.12 22.97
N LYS A 35 -12.31 6.16 23.48
CA LYS A 35 -13.77 6.21 23.48
C LYS A 35 -14.33 6.24 22.06
N ALA A 36 -13.76 7.09 21.20
CA ALA A 36 -14.14 7.16 19.79
C ALA A 36 -13.90 5.81 19.09
N LEU A 37 -12.73 5.21 19.31
CA LEU A 37 -12.36 3.92 18.72
C LEU A 37 -13.30 2.79 19.19
N LYS A 38 -13.59 2.70 20.49
CA LYS A 38 -14.52 1.68 21.01
C LYS A 38 -15.95 1.89 20.50
N ALA A 39 -16.43 3.13 20.41
CA ALA A 39 -17.76 3.42 19.88
C ALA A 39 -17.89 3.01 18.41
N HIS A 40 -16.82 3.18 17.62
CA HIS A 40 -16.75 2.71 16.24
C HIS A 40 -16.81 1.17 16.15
N LEU A 41 -16.09 0.45 17.01
CA LEU A 41 -16.10 -1.02 17.03
C LEU A 41 -17.45 -1.58 17.49
N GLU A 42 -18.10 -0.91 18.45
CA GLU A 42 -19.45 -1.26 18.91
C GLU A 42 -20.49 -1.09 17.79
N SER A 43 -20.32 -0.13 16.87
CA SER A 43 -21.25 0.07 15.75
C SER A 43 -21.06 -0.94 14.62
N GLN A 44 -19.87 -1.51 14.46
CA GLN A 44 -19.58 -2.58 13.49
C GLN A 44 -19.95 -3.99 13.98
N GLY A 45 -20.29 -4.15 15.27
CA GLY A 45 -20.61 -5.45 15.87
C GLY A 45 -19.38 -6.26 16.28
N ASP A 46 -18.19 -5.66 16.23
CA ASP A 46 -16.93 -6.33 16.57
C ASP A 46 -16.59 -6.18 18.06
N HIS A 47 -16.97 -7.20 18.81
CA HIS A 47 -16.79 -7.23 20.27
C HIS A 47 -15.39 -7.65 20.72
N HIS A 48 -14.48 -8.04 19.83
CA HIS A 48 -13.13 -8.49 20.22
C HIS A 48 -12.07 -8.22 19.14
N GLU A 49 -11.62 -6.97 19.03
CA GLU A 49 -10.55 -6.56 18.11
C GLU A 49 -9.34 -5.99 18.87
N ALA A 50 -8.12 -6.29 18.39
CA ALA A 50 -6.88 -5.77 18.98
C ALA A 50 -6.71 -4.26 18.74
N ILE A 51 -6.34 -3.54 19.80
CA ILE A 51 -6.04 -2.11 19.80
C ILE A 51 -4.52 -1.92 19.84
N TYR A 52 -3.99 -1.17 18.88
CA TYR A 52 -2.58 -0.88 18.70
C TYR A 52 -2.28 0.56 19.10
N LEU A 53 -1.18 0.73 19.81
CA LEU A 53 -0.49 2.00 20.01
C LEU A 53 0.61 2.13 18.96
N ILE A 54 0.50 3.18 18.15
CA ILE A 54 1.49 3.61 17.17
C ILE A 54 2.31 4.72 17.80
N ILE A 55 3.63 4.55 17.77
CA ILE A 55 4.58 5.48 18.39
C ILE A 55 5.58 5.90 17.34
N ASP A 56 5.50 7.16 16.93
CA ASP A 56 6.47 7.76 16.03
C ASP A 56 7.57 8.42 16.85
N THR A 57 8.81 8.05 16.56
CA THR A 57 9.99 8.42 17.33
C THR A 57 10.93 9.28 16.50
N LYS A 58 11.53 10.30 17.10
CA LYS A 58 12.46 11.22 16.41
C LYS A 58 13.72 10.55 15.89
N LYS A 59 14.07 9.38 16.44
CA LYS A 59 15.23 8.59 16.04
C LYS A 59 14.87 7.10 16.10
N PRO A 60 15.42 6.28 15.20
CA PRO A 60 15.25 4.84 15.25
C PRO A 60 15.59 4.23 16.61
N THR A 61 14.84 3.19 16.96
CA THR A 61 15.02 2.47 18.24
C THR A 61 16.15 1.44 18.18
N SER A 62 16.64 1.10 16.99
CA SER A 62 17.86 0.32 16.75
C SER A 62 18.69 0.92 15.62
N SER A 63 20.02 0.84 15.73
CA SER A 63 20.95 1.19 14.64
C SER A 63 21.05 0.09 13.58
N ASP A 64 20.89 -1.16 14.00
CA ASP A 64 21.04 -2.35 13.16
C ASP A 64 19.72 -3.12 13.09
N LEU A 65 19.61 -4.01 12.10
CA LEU A 65 18.46 -4.88 11.93
C LEU A 65 18.36 -5.91 13.07
N ASP A 66 17.71 -5.51 14.17
CA ASP A 66 17.43 -6.38 15.32
C ASP A 66 16.05 -7.03 15.16
N LEU A 67 16.07 -8.27 14.67
CA LEU A 67 14.85 -9.06 14.42
C LEU A 67 14.31 -9.78 15.67
N VAL A 68 14.86 -9.52 16.86
CA VAL A 68 14.48 -10.23 18.08
C VAL A 68 13.37 -9.45 18.81
N PRO A 69 12.16 -10.00 18.96
CA PRO A 69 11.09 -9.36 19.70
C PRO A 69 11.43 -9.22 21.18
N ARG A 70 11.07 -8.08 21.76
CA ARG A 70 11.19 -7.78 23.19
C ARG A 70 9.83 -7.82 23.85
N ILE A 71 9.79 -8.30 25.09
CA ILE A 71 8.57 -8.54 25.86
C ILE A 71 8.31 -7.36 26.79
N ILE A 72 7.13 -6.77 26.69
CA ILE A 72 6.63 -5.69 27.55
C ILE A 72 5.53 -6.25 28.46
N PRO A 73 5.77 -6.40 29.77
CA PRO A 73 4.73 -6.81 30.71
C PRO A 73 3.57 -5.81 30.75
N LEU A 74 2.33 -6.30 30.68
CA LEU A 74 1.15 -5.46 30.78
C LEU A 74 0.44 -5.63 32.13
N PRO A 75 -0.05 -4.54 32.75
CA PRO A 75 -0.89 -4.61 33.94
C PRO A 75 -2.16 -5.45 33.71
N HIS A 76 -2.79 -5.30 32.54
CA HIS A 76 -4.03 -5.99 32.16
C HIS A 76 -3.84 -6.83 30.90
N HIS A 77 -4.35 -8.05 30.92
CA HIS A 77 -4.26 -9.02 29.83
C HIS A 77 -5.48 -9.95 29.93
N LYS A 78 -5.87 -10.55 28.80
CA LYS A 78 -7.07 -11.40 28.72
C LYS A 78 -6.75 -12.85 29.02
N ASP A 79 -5.60 -13.31 28.51
CA ASP A 79 -5.33 -14.73 28.39
C ASP A 79 -4.38 -15.24 29.49
N SER A 80 -4.81 -16.28 30.20
CA SER A 80 -3.90 -17.15 30.92
C SER A 80 -3.20 -18.07 29.92
N HIS A 81 -1.97 -18.47 30.22
CA HIS A 81 -1.28 -19.53 29.47
C HIS A 81 -2.10 -20.81 29.29
N GLU A 82 -3.06 -21.09 30.19
CA GLU A 82 -3.96 -22.25 30.14
C GLU A 82 -4.96 -22.18 28.97
N ASN A 83 -5.27 -20.99 28.47
CA ASN A 83 -6.23 -20.79 27.38
C ASN A 83 -5.55 -20.67 26.01
N LEU A 84 -4.21 -20.73 25.97
CA LEU A 84 -3.43 -20.53 24.76
C LEU A 84 -2.95 -21.87 24.20
N LYS A 85 -3.07 -22.06 22.89
CA LYS A 85 -2.45 -23.18 22.19
C LYS A 85 -0.98 -22.84 21.88
N ILE A 86 -0.07 -23.38 22.68
CA ILE A 86 1.37 -23.04 22.62
C ILE A 86 2.17 -24.12 21.88
N MET A 87 2.98 -23.71 20.90
CA MET A 87 4.00 -24.58 20.29
C MET A 87 5.39 -24.21 20.82
N LEU A 88 6.22 -25.21 21.14
CA LEU A 88 7.62 -25.02 21.51
C LEU A 88 8.58 -25.67 20.51
N ILE A 89 9.47 -24.85 19.93
CA ILE A 89 10.53 -25.29 19.02
C ILE A 89 11.83 -25.48 19.82
N THR A 90 12.35 -26.70 19.80
CA THR A 90 13.52 -27.12 20.57
C THR A 90 14.65 -27.60 19.67
N LYS A 91 15.84 -27.72 20.24
CA LYS A 91 16.99 -28.34 19.60
C LYS A 91 16.79 -29.86 19.49
N ASP A 92 17.43 -30.49 18.50
CA ASP A 92 17.47 -31.95 18.40
C ASP A 92 18.39 -32.60 19.47
N PRO A 93 18.02 -33.77 20.03
CA PRO A 93 16.76 -34.50 19.84
C PRO A 93 15.63 -33.98 20.74
N VAL A 94 14.41 -33.91 20.22
CA VAL A 94 13.22 -33.40 20.95
C VAL A 94 12.86 -34.23 22.18
N THR A 95 13.15 -35.54 22.17
CA THR A 95 12.84 -36.47 23.26
C THR A 95 13.36 -35.99 24.60
N LYS A 96 14.57 -35.40 24.61
CA LYS A 96 15.18 -34.85 25.83
C LYS A 96 14.31 -33.78 26.49
N TYR A 97 13.67 -32.93 25.70
CA TYR A 97 12.85 -31.82 26.19
C TYR A 97 11.46 -32.31 26.56
N LYS A 98 10.84 -33.12 25.70
CA LYS A 98 9.52 -33.73 25.96
C LYS A 98 9.52 -34.54 27.25
N THR A 99 10.49 -35.41 27.45
CA THR A 99 10.55 -36.26 28.66
C THR A 99 10.66 -35.45 29.95
N LEU A 100 11.16 -34.21 29.93
CA LEU A 100 11.28 -33.38 31.13
C LEU A 100 10.15 -32.35 31.27
N LEU A 101 9.57 -31.88 30.17
CA LEU A 101 8.51 -30.87 30.16
C LEU A 101 7.11 -31.49 30.23
N GLU A 102 6.90 -32.67 29.63
CA GLU A 102 5.62 -33.39 29.56
C GLU A 102 5.59 -34.60 30.52
N GLN A 103 6.55 -34.71 31.46
CA GLN A 103 6.51 -35.77 32.46
C GLN A 103 5.32 -35.59 33.40
N LYS A 104 4.66 -36.69 33.78
CA LYS A 104 3.58 -36.68 34.77
C LYS A 104 4.02 -36.00 36.08
N GLY A 105 3.31 -34.97 36.49
CA GLY A 105 3.60 -34.14 37.66
C GLY A 105 4.58 -32.99 37.39
N ALA A 106 5.05 -32.79 36.16
CA ALA A 106 5.86 -31.63 35.80
C ALA A 106 4.99 -30.36 35.78
N PRO A 107 5.53 -29.19 36.18
CA PRO A 107 4.80 -27.93 36.11
C PRO A 107 4.31 -27.55 34.69
N THR A 108 4.90 -28.14 33.65
CA THR A 108 4.58 -27.89 32.24
C THR A 108 3.85 -29.03 31.54
N GLU A 109 3.35 -30.02 32.29
CA GLU A 109 2.77 -31.28 31.76
C GLU A 109 1.82 -31.03 30.58
N ASP A 110 0.86 -30.13 30.75
CA ASP A 110 -0.19 -29.83 29.75
C ASP A 110 -0.04 -28.45 29.08
N VAL A 111 1.13 -27.80 29.20
CA VAL A 111 1.31 -26.42 28.75
C VAL A 111 1.51 -26.30 27.24
N PHE A 112 2.10 -27.31 26.61
CA PHE A 112 2.46 -27.26 25.19
C PHE A 112 1.54 -28.14 24.37
N GLY A 113 0.86 -27.56 23.38
CA GLY A 113 0.08 -28.32 22.41
C GLY A 113 0.96 -29.16 21.48
N GLU A 114 2.17 -28.67 21.15
CA GLU A 114 3.20 -29.49 20.50
C GLU A 114 4.61 -28.99 20.82
N ILE A 115 5.50 -29.90 21.20
CA ILE A 115 6.95 -29.68 21.24
C ILE A 115 7.61 -30.30 20.01
N VAL A 116 8.23 -29.47 19.16
CA VAL A 116 8.83 -29.88 17.89
C VAL A 116 10.35 -29.73 17.90
N SER A 117 11.05 -30.63 17.21
CA SER A 117 12.48 -30.48 16.95
C SER A 117 12.75 -29.47 15.84
N MET A 118 13.93 -28.87 15.85
CA MET A 118 14.39 -28.00 14.78
C MET A 118 14.40 -28.70 13.40
N LYS A 119 14.76 -29.99 13.34
CA LYS A 119 14.67 -30.76 12.08
C LYS A 119 13.23 -30.89 11.56
N LYS A 120 12.28 -31.23 12.43
CA LYS A 120 10.86 -31.35 12.05
C LYS A 120 10.30 -29.99 11.63
N PHE A 121 10.66 -28.93 12.37
CA PHE A 121 10.26 -27.56 12.02
C PHE A 121 10.80 -27.12 10.65
N LYS A 122 12.03 -27.49 10.29
CA LYS A 122 12.57 -27.22 8.93
C LYS A 122 11.78 -27.92 7.82
N GLN A 123 11.29 -29.13 8.07
CA GLN A 123 10.43 -29.84 7.11
C GLN A 123 9.10 -29.10 6.93
N PHE A 124 8.48 -28.64 8.01
CA PHE A 124 7.29 -27.80 7.93
C PHE A 124 7.53 -26.49 7.19
N ALA A 125 8.64 -25.82 7.49
CA ALA A 125 9.06 -24.59 6.85
C ALA A 125 9.34 -24.75 5.34
N SER A 126 9.78 -25.93 4.90
CA SER A 126 10.00 -26.20 3.47
C SER A 126 8.70 -26.24 2.65
N ASN A 127 7.54 -26.38 3.31
CA ASN A 127 6.23 -26.36 2.67
C ASN A 127 5.44 -25.09 3.06
N PRO A 128 5.26 -24.13 2.14
CA PRO A 128 4.58 -22.86 2.41
C PRO A 128 3.14 -23.00 2.95
N LYS A 129 2.41 -24.05 2.58
CA LYS A 129 1.04 -24.28 3.09
C LYS A 129 1.07 -24.78 4.54
N GLN A 130 2.00 -25.67 4.88
CA GLN A 130 2.13 -26.21 6.24
C GLN A 130 2.61 -25.15 7.22
N ILE A 131 3.61 -24.34 6.86
CA ILE A 131 4.10 -23.28 7.75
C ILE A 131 3.03 -22.22 8.02
N LYS A 132 2.24 -21.83 6.99
CA LYS A 132 1.08 -20.95 7.17
C LYS A 132 0.03 -21.58 8.09
N LYS A 133 -0.30 -22.86 7.89
CA LYS A 133 -1.26 -23.58 8.73
C LYS A 133 -0.80 -23.57 10.20
N LEU A 134 0.44 -23.96 10.48
CA LEU A 134 1.00 -23.95 11.83
C LEU A 134 1.02 -22.55 12.45
N TYR A 135 1.33 -21.54 11.64
CA TYR A 135 1.35 -20.16 12.10
C TYR A 135 -0.05 -19.68 12.53
N TYR A 136 -1.13 -20.10 11.86
CA TYR A 136 -2.50 -19.74 12.24
C TYR A 136 -3.14 -20.68 13.26
N GLU A 137 -2.64 -21.91 13.41
CA GLU A 137 -3.23 -22.93 14.29
C GLU A 137 -2.91 -22.74 15.77
N TYR A 138 -1.72 -22.22 16.09
CA TYR A 138 -1.28 -21.97 17.47
C TYR A 138 -1.51 -20.51 17.84
N ASP A 139 -1.61 -20.16 19.11
CA ASP A 139 -1.71 -18.76 19.59
C ASP A 139 -0.33 -18.19 19.93
N LEU A 140 0.57 -19.04 20.43
CA LEU A 140 1.93 -18.64 20.82
C LEU A 140 2.97 -19.60 20.23
N LEU A 141 3.97 -19.03 19.55
CA LEU A 141 5.12 -19.77 19.04
C LEU A 141 6.33 -19.46 19.92
N LEU A 142 6.81 -20.44 20.66
CA LEU A 142 8.00 -20.32 21.52
C LEU A 142 9.16 -21.09 20.92
N ALA A 143 10.38 -20.60 21.14
CA ALA A 143 11.58 -21.27 20.68
C ALA A 143 12.73 -21.14 21.66
N ASP A 144 13.47 -22.22 21.81
CA ASP A 144 14.74 -22.22 22.54
C ASP A 144 15.70 -21.20 21.92
N HIS A 145 16.29 -20.35 22.76
CA HIS A 145 17.29 -19.34 22.34
C HIS A 145 18.40 -19.90 21.45
N ARG A 146 18.76 -21.18 21.61
CA ARG A 146 19.82 -21.84 20.82
C ARG A 146 19.45 -22.04 19.35
N VAL A 147 18.16 -22.10 19.04
CA VAL A 147 17.65 -22.33 17.68
C VAL A 147 16.94 -21.12 17.10
N TYR A 148 16.59 -20.14 17.94
CA TYR A 148 15.84 -18.93 17.57
C TYR A 148 16.39 -18.21 16.32
N ARG A 149 17.73 -18.06 16.23
CA ARG A 149 18.40 -17.38 15.11
C ARG A 149 18.08 -17.95 13.71
N LEU A 150 17.59 -19.19 13.64
CA LEU A 150 17.25 -19.85 12.38
C LEU A 150 15.81 -19.55 11.93
N LEU A 151 14.94 -19.15 12.84
CA LEU A 151 13.50 -19.00 12.58
C LEU A 151 13.17 -17.92 11.54
N PRO A 152 13.79 -16.72 11.55
CA PRO A 152 13.47 -15.69 10.58
C PRO A 152 13.67 -16.15 9.13
N SER A 153 14.72 -16.93 8.86
CA SER A 153 14.99 -17.49 7.53
C SER A 153 14.03 -18.61 7.11
N LEU A 154 13.46 -19.34 8.08
CA LEU A 154 12.64 -20.52 7.82
C LEU A 154 11.16 -20.20 7.71
N ILE A 155 10.66 -19.28 8.53
CA ILE A 155 9.26 -18.84 8.48
C ILE A 155 9.06 -17.88 7.29
N GLY A 156 10.12 -17.22 6.85
CA GLY A 156 10.10 -16.19 5.82
C GLY A 156 9.69 -14.83 6.40
N ARG A 157 10.37 -13.75 6.00
CA ARG A 157 10.17 -12.42 6.58
C ARG A 157 8.71 -11.94 6.48
N SER A 158 8.03 -12.23 5.38
CA SER A 158 6.65 -11.82 5.15
C SER A 158 5.65 -12.47 6.11
N LEU A 159 5.89 -13.71 6.54
CA LEU A 159 5.04 -14.41 7.51
C LEU A 159 5.51 -14.14 8.94
N PHE A 160 6.83 -14.09 9.17
CA PHE A 160 7.44 -13.83 10.46
C PHE A 160 7.08 -12.44 11.00
N PHE A 161 6.90 -11.44 10.12
CA PHE A 161 6.52 -10.08 10.49
C PHE A 161 5.12 -9.69 9.99
N LYS A 162 4.27 -10.65 9.59
CA LYS A 162 2.94 -10.33 9.07
C LYS A 162 2.12 -9.57 10.13
N ASN A 163 1.80 -8.32 9.83
CA ASN A 163 0.89 -7.42 10.56
C ASN A 163 1.26 -7.15 12.04
N ASN A 164 2.49 -7.42 12.50
CA ASN A 164 2.87 -7.38 13.93
C ASN A 164 1.97 -8.24 14.85
N LYS A 165 1.13 -9.14 14.29
CA LYS A 165 0.06 -9.85 15.03
C LYS A 165 0.59 -11.02 15.86
N LYS A 166 1.67 -11.71 15.42
CA LYS A 166 2.10 -12.97 16.05
C LYS A 166 3.58 -13.35 15.81
N LEU A 167 4.46 -12.92 16.71
CA LEU A 167 5.91 -13.16 16.57
C LEU A 167 6.36 -14.40 17.37
N PRO A 168 7.24 -15.26 16.82
CA PRO A 168 7.90 -16.30 17.62
C PRO A 168 8.76 -15.68 18.72
N LEU A 169 8.63 -16.17 19.95
CA LEU A 169 9.32 -15.64 21.13
C LEU A 169 10.38 -16.58 21.65
N MET A 170 11.50 -15.98 22.06
CA MET A 170 12.65 -16.70 22.57
C MET A 170 12.47 -17.02 24.06
N ILE A 171 12.72 -18.28 24.44
CA ILE A 171 12.80 -18.71 25.84
C ILE A 171 14.09 -19.47 26.13
N GLN A 172 14.46 -19.51 27.40
CA GLN A 172 15.57 -20.30 27.89
C GLN A 172 15.07 -21.56 28.60
N MET A 173 15.76 -22.68 28.39
CA MET A 173 15.34 -23.97 28.94
C MET A 173 15.66 -24.14 30.44
N ALA A 174 16.61 -23.36 30.97
CA ALA A 174 17.00 -23.36 32.37
C ALA A 174 17.43 -21.94 32.77
N LYS A 175 17.33 -21.62 34.07
CA LYS A 175 17.77 -20.31 34.56
C LYS A 175 19.28 -20.15 34.36
N PRO A 176 19.75 -19.05 33.74
CA PRO A 176 21.18 -18.78 33.64
C PRO A 176 21.80 -18.77 35.04
N SER A 177 22.82 -19.60 35.23
CA SER A 177 23.58 -19.69 36.47
C SER A 177 25.07 -19.69 36.15
N PRO A 178 25.89 -18.86 36.82
CA PRO A 178 27.35 -18.94 36.72
C PRO A 178 27.89 -20.33 37.08
N ASP A 179 27.19 -21.04 37.96
CA ASP A 179 27.56 -22.37 38.46
C ASP A 179 27.02 -23.51 37.59
N ALA A 180 26.41 -23.20 36.44
CA ALA A 180 25.88 -24.21 35.54
C ALA A 180 27.01 -25.09 34.98
N GLN A 181 26.93 -26.40 35.22
CA GLN A 181 27.87 -27.36 34.65
C GLN A 181 27.64 -27.48 33.14
N LEU A 182 28.43 -26.73 32.36
CA LEU A 182 28.33 -26.73 30.91
C LEU A 182 28.91 -28.02 30.32
N VAL A 183 28.18 -28.61 29.38
CA VAL A 183 28.58 -29.87 28.75
C VAL A 183 29.16 -29.60 27.36
N LYS A 184 30.22 -30.34 26.99
CA LYS A 184 30.82 -30.31 25.65
C LYS A 184 30.19 -31.39 24.77
N SER A 185 29.77 -31.03 23.57
CA SER A 185 29.21 -32.00 22.62
C SER A 185 30.33 -32.65 21.79
N LYS A 186 30.16 -33.93 21.42
CA LYS A 186 31.10 -34.65 20.53
C LYS A 186 31.35 -33.96 19.18
N LYS A 187 30.48 -33.03 18.76
CA LYS A 187 30.52 -32.34 17.45
C LYS A 187 30.82 -30.84 17.54
N SER A 188 31.06 -30.28 18.74
CA SER A 188 31.18 -28.83 18.93
C SER A 188 32.10 -28.50 20.09
N THR A 189 33.07 -27.61 19.85
CA THR A 189 34.00 -27.11 20.87
C THR A 189 33.34 -26.16 21.87
N LYS A 190 32.19 -25.57 21.54
CA LYS A 190 31.43 -24.69 22.44
C LYS A 190 30.80 -25.48 23.60
N MET A 191 31.08 -25.05 24.83
CA MET A 191 30.41 -25.50 26.05
C MET A 191 28.96 -25.01 26.05
N LYS A 192 28.01 -25.86 26.47
CA LYS A 192 26.57 -25.55 26.40
C LYS A 192 25.88 -25.95 27.69
N ASP A 193 24.98 -25.09 28.15
CA ASP A 193 24.01 -25.49 29.15
C ASP A 193 22.97 -26.40 28.48
N GLU A 194 22.83 -27.58 29.04
CA GLU A 194 21.99 -28.66 28.56
C GLU A 194 20.89 -29.00 29.58
N ARG A 195 20.78 -28.25 30.68
CA ARG A 195 19.70 -28.38 31.67
C ARG A 195 18.36 -27.97 31.06
N VAL A 196 17.30 -28.54 31.62
CA VAL A 196 15.90 -28.18 31.34
C VAL A 196 15.19 -28.12 32.68
N GLU A 197 14.70 -26.94 33.05
CA GLU A 197 14.03 -26.67 34.31
C GLU A 197 12.57 -26.30 34.00
N ALA A 198 11.66 -27.27 34.10
CA ALA A 198 10.25 -27.11 33.74
C ALA A 198 9.59 -25.92 34.48
N ASP A 199 9.90 -25.74 35.76
CA ASP A 199 9.38 -24.62 36.55
C ASP A 199 9.86 -23.25 36.00
N TYR A 200 11.12 -23.14 35.57
CA TYR A 200 11.64 -21.91 34.98
C TYR A 200 11.05 -21.65 33.59
N VAL A 201 10.84 -22.70 32.80
CA VAL A 201 10.13 -22.61 31.51
C VAL A 201 8.70 -22.12 31.75
N LEU A 202 7.97 -22.70 32.70
CA LEU A 202 6.61 -22.29 33.05
C LEU A 202 6.54 -20.81 33.47
N ARG A 203 7.47 -20.34 34.32
CA ARG A 203 7.51 -18.93 34.74
C ARG A 203 7.67 -17.98 33.55
N GLN A 204 8.50 -18.34 32.55
CA GLN A 204 8.64 -17.55 31.33
C GLN A 204 7.37 -17.58 30.50
N VAL A 205 6.74 -18.74 30.31
CA VAL A 205 5.47 -18.88 29.58
C VAL A 205 4.38 -18.02 30.23
N LYS A 206 4.22 -18.11 31.55
CA LYS A 206 3.28 -17.29 32.33
C LYS A 206 3.55 -15.80 32.17
N LYS A 207 4.82 -15.38 32.14
CA LYS A 207 5.18 -13.97 31.92
C LYS A 207 4.82 -13.53 30.50
N ILE A 208 5.15 -14.33 29.50
CA ILE A 208 4.91 -14.04 28.08
C ILE A 208 3.41 -13.92 27.78
N ALA A 209 2.59 -14.84 28.30
CA ALA A 209 1.14 -14.83 28.10
C ALA A 209 0.48 -13.53 28.62
N ARG A 210 1.12 -12.85 29.58
CA ARG A 210 0.64 -11.62 30.24
C ARG A 210 1.34 -10.36 29.72
N SER A 211 1.95 -10.42 28.55
CA SER A 211 2.79 -9.36 28.01
C SER A 211 2.44 -9.07 26.55
N THR A 212 2.73 -7.86 26.10
CA THR A 212 2.81 -7.52 24.67
C THR A 212 4.25 -7.57 24.19
N THR A 213 4.47 -7.34 22.90
CA THR A 213 5.81 -7.38 22.32
C THR A 213 6.04 -6.25 21.33
N PHE A 214 7.30 -5.89 21.14
CA PHE A 214 7.72 -4.99 20.07
C PHE A 214 9.05 -5.48 19.47
N VAL A 215 9.32 -5.09 18.24
CA VAL A 215 10.62 -5.31 17.59
C VAL A 215 11.29 -3.96 17.45
N PRO A 216 12.55 -3.79 17.91
CA PRO A 216 13.30 -2.57 17.66
C PRO A 216 13.37 -2.31 16.15
N SER A 217 13.03 -1.09 15.75
CA SER A 217 12.94 -0.68 14.36
C SER A 217 14.15 0.18 13.97
N THR A 218 14.66 -0.05 12.76
CA THR A 218 15.59 0.86 12.07
C THR A 218 14.87 2.06 11.47
N GLY A 219 13.53 2.01 11.37
CA GLY A 219 12.68 3.16 11.08
C GLY A 219 12.25 3.89 12.36
N THR A 220 11.44 4.93 12.19
CA THR A 220 10.98 5.81 13.28
C THR A 220 9.65 5.38 13.89
N CYS A 221 8.90 4.47 13.28
CA CYS A 221 7.58 4.04 13.75
C CYS A 221 7.63 2.68 14.50
N LEU A 222 6.92 2.60 15.63
CA LEU A 222 6.64 1.36 16.36
C LEU A 222 5.13 1.11 16.43
N SER A 223 4.71 -0.14 16.38
CA SER A 223 3.30 -0.54 16.50
C SER A 223 3.17 -1.69 17.51
N ILE A 224 2.41 -1.46 18.58
CA ILE A 224 2.37 -2.32 19.77
C ILE A 224 0.93 -2.53 20.21
N VAL A 225 0.50 -3.77 20.41
CA VAL A 225 -0.84 -4.07 20.94
C VAL A 225 -0.90 -3.70 22.42
N ILE A 226 -1.89 -2.89 22.81
CA ILE A 226 -2.13 -2.47 24.21
C ILE A 226 -3.33 -3.16 24.85
N GLY A 227 -4.14 -3.89 24.07
CA GLY A 227 -5.27 -4.66 24.56
C GLY A 227 -6.29 -4.92 23.46
N TYR A 228 -7.52 -5.23 23.85
CA TYR A 228 -8.61 -5.54 22.94
C TYR A 228 -9.83 -4.65 23.19
N SER A 229 -10.74 -4.59 22.22
CA SER A 229 -11.93 -3.74 22.25
C SER A 229 -12.90 -4.07 23.38
N ASP A 230 -12.88 -5.28 23.93
CA ASP A 230 -13.64 -5.69 25.11
C ASP A 230 -13.02 -5.24 26.45
N PHE A 231 -11.79 -4.70 26.45
CA PHE A 231 -11.16 -4.22 27.69
C PHE A 231 -11.84 -2.94 28.18
N LYS A 232 -11.89 -2.76 29.51
CA LYS A 232 -12.35 -1.50 30.09
C LYS A 232 -11.38 -0.38 29.69
N LEU A 233 -11.90 0.82 29.49
CA LEU A 233 -11.12 2.00 29.09
C LEU A 233 -9.90 2.23 30.02
N ARG A 234 -10.11 2.09 31.32
CA ARG A 234 -9.04 2.20 32.32
C ARG A 234 -7.92 1.19 32.10
N GLN A 235 -8.25 -0.05 31.75
CA GLN A 235 -7.26 -1.10 31.53
C GLN A 235 -6.38 -0.79 30.31
N LEU A 236 -6.98 -0.27 29.24
CA LEU A 236 -6.26 0.12 28.02
C LEU A 236 -5.31 1.30 28.26
N ILE A 237 -5.74 2.29 29.05
CA ILE A 237 -4.87 3.43 29.42
C ILE A 237 -3.73 2.98 30.33
N GLU A 238 -3.99 2.15 31.34
CA GLU A 238 -2.95 1.63 32.24
C GLU A 238 -1.95 0.75 31.48
N ASN A 239 -2.41 -0.01 30.47
CA ASN A 239 -1.52 -0.74 29.56
C ASN A 239 -0.70 0.18 28.65
N MET A 240 -1.30 1.21 28.09
CA MET A 240 -0.61 2.21 27.27
C MET A 240 0.46 2.94 28.08
N ASP A 241 0.16 3.33 29.32
CA ASP A 241 1.12 3.93 30.24
C ASP A 241 2.30 2.98 30.51
N ALA A 242 2.03 1.70 30.79
CA ALA A 242 3.07 0.70 30.99
C ALA A 242 3.97 0.51 29.75
N VAL A 243 3.39 0.55 28.54
CA VAL A 243 4.17 0.49 27.29
C VAL A 243 5.07 1.72 27.13
N LEU A 244 4.52 2.92 27.33
CA LEU A 244 5.30 4.15 27.24
C LEU A 244 6.40 4.20 28.30
N GLU A 245 6.12 3.79 29.53
CA GLU A 245 7.12 3.68 30.60
C GLU A 245 8.22 2.70 30.22
N TYR A 246 7.85 1.53 29.69
CA TYR A 246 8.80 0.51 29.26
C TYR A 246 9.77 1.04 28.20
N LEU A 247 9.26 1.79 27.23
CA LEU A 247 10.04 2.26 26.08
C LEU A 247 10.86 3.52 26.37
N THR A 248 10.40 4.37 27.29
CA THR A 248 11.02 5.68 27.56
C THR A 248 11.89 5.70 28.81
N SER A 249 11.61 4.85 29.81
CA SER A 249 12.32 4.89 31.08
C SER A 249 13.69 4.20 31.00
N PRO A 250 14.78 4.87 31.46
CA PRO A 250 16.10 4.26 31.55
C PRO A 250 16.16 3.00 32.42
N LYS A 251 15.22 2.81 33.34
CA LYS A 251 15.19 1.66 34.28
C LYS A 251 15.08 0.31 33.59
N PHE A 252 14.58 0.29 32.34
CA PHE A 252 14.41 -0.95 31.57
C PHE A 252 15.56 -1.24 30.61
N LYS A 253 16.59 -0.37 30.54
CA LYS A 253 17.78 -0.65 29.72
C LYS A 253 18.50 -1.92 30.20
N PRO A 254 19.12 -2.68 29.29
CA PRO A 254 19.29 -2.41 27.85
C PRO A 254 18.13 -2.93 26.97
N VAL A 255 17.10 -3.55 27.54
CA VAL A 255 16.05 -4.26 26.78
C VAL A 255 14.88 -3.33 26.44
N GLY A 256 14.44 -2.51 27.39
CA GLY A 256 13.56 -1.36 27.22
C GLY A 256 14.34 -0.04 27.33
N GLY A 257 13.63 1.09 27.49
CA GLY A 257 14.26 2.41 27.48
C GLY A 257 14.94 2.73 26.13
N VAL A 258 14.40 2.17 25.05
CA VAL A 258 14.94 2.24 23.68
C VAL A 258 14.70 3.61 23.03
N ILE A 259 13.67 4.35 23.47
CA ILE A 259 13.38 5.70 22.99
C ILE A 259 14.33 6.68 23.68
N LYS A 260 15.26 7.25 22.91
CA LYS A 260 16.24 8.22 23.41
C LYS A 260 15.53 9.52 23.82
N LYS A 261 15.94 10.13 24.93
CA LYS A 261 15.33 11.34 25.52
C LYS A 261 13.91 11.15 26.09
N GLY A 262 13.50 9.91 26.35
CA GLY A 262 12.20 9.61 26.97
C GLY A 262 11.03 10.08 26.10
N LEU A 263 9.99 10.65 26.73
CA LEU A 263 8.84 11.22 26.00
C LEU A 263 9.22 12.29 24.97
N ALA A 264 10.26 13.09 25.22
CA ALA A 264 10.72 14.11 24.26
C ALA A 264 11.32 13.51 22.97
N GLY A 265 11.61 12.21 22.97
CA GLY A 265 12.02 11.43 21.81
C GLY A 265 10.85 10.89 20.98
N ILE A 266 9.62 11.04 21.46
CA ILE A 266 8.39 10.72 20.73
C ILE A 266 7.97 11.97 19.95
N GLU A 267 7.58 11.77 18.70
CA GLU A 267 7.06 12.78 17.78
C GLU A 267 5.54 12.76 17.78
N ASP A 268 4.94 11.57 17.63
CA ASP A 268 3.49 11.40 17.69
C ASP A 268 3.06 10.06 18.31
N LEU A 269 1.80 10.01 18.77
CA LEU A 269 1.14 8.84 19.35
C LEU A 269 -0.26 8.67 18.77
N HIS A 270 -0.51 7.54 18.11
CA HIS A 270 -1.82 7.20 17.56
C HIS A 270 -2.34 5.87 18.09
N LEU A 271 -3.66 5.73 18.10
CA LEU A 271 -4.33 4.48 18.44
C LEU A 271 -5.08 3.98 17.20
N LYS A 272 -4.91 2.70 16.86
CA LYS A 272 -5.58 2.08 15.70
C LYS A 272 -6.04 0.66 15.99
N THR A 273 -6.88 0.11 15.12
CA THR A 273 -7.28 -1.30 15.17
C THR A 273 -6.54 -2.12 14.10
N SER A 274 -6.83 -3.41 14.06
CA SER A 274 -6.14 -4.37 13.21
C SER A 274 -6.58 -4.31 11.75
N GLU A 275 -7.72 -3.67 11.50
CA GLU A 275 -8.35 -3.43 10.19
C GLU A 275 -8.35 -1.95 9.77
N SER A 276 -7.45 -1.13 10.31
CA SER A 276 -7.23 0.23 9.77
C SER A 276 -6.42 0.19 8.46
N GLU A 277 -7.01 -0.43 7.43
CA GLU A 277 -7.00 -0.07 6.00
C GLU A 277 -8.23 -0.72 5.35
N TRP A 278 -9.11 0.13 4.81
CA TRP A 278 -10.20 -0.11 3.85
C TRP A 278 -11.06 -1.37 4.00
N LEU A 279 -12.33 -1.19 4.42
CA LEU A 279 -13.50 -1.76 3.73
C LEU A 279 -14.84 -1.13 4.18
N ILE A 280 -15.61 -0.71 3.18
CA ILE A 280 -17.03 -0.33 3.21
C ILE A 280 -17.87 -1.61 3.22
N ILE A 281 -18.93 -1.69 4.04
CA ILE A 281 -20.18 -2.39 3.67
C ILE A 281 -21.41 -1.62 4.24
N PRO A 282 -22.52 -1.48 3.49
CA PRO A 282 -23.64 -0.62 3.82
C PRO A 282 -24.58 -1.21 4.89
N SER A 283 -25.29 -0.31 5.57
CA SER A 283 -26.40 -0.63 6.46
C SER A 283 -27.70 -0.91 5.69
N MET A 284 -28.53 -1.85 6.15
CA MET A 284 -29.87 -1.59 6.70
C MET A 284 -30.71 -2.88 6.83
N ALA A 285 -31.34 -3.00 8.00
CA ALA A 285 -32.43 -3.93 8.25
C ALA A 285 -33.72 -3.45 7.56
N ILE A 286 -34.38 -4.33 6.81
CA ILE A 286 -35.76 -4.14 6.35
C ILE A 286 -36.68 -5.11 7.12
N SER A 287 -37.79 -4.55 7.55
CA SER A 287 -38.85 -5.10 8.39
C SER A 287 -39.52 -6.35 7.82
N ARG A 288 -39.90 -7.24 8.73
CA ARG A 288 -40.71 -8.43 8.48
C ARG A 288 -42.12 -8.02 8.06
N GLY A 289 -42.47 -8.25 6.79
CA GLY A 289 -43.83 -8.04 6.28
C GLY A 289 -44.08 -8.43 4.82
N LEU A 290 -43.04 -8.54 3.97
CA LEU A 290 -43.22 -8.73 2.52
C LEU A 290 -42.55 -9.98 1.92
N VAL A 291 -42.15 -10.96 2.74
CA VAL A 291 -41.48 -12.20 2.27
C VAL A 291 -42.46 -13.29 1.82
N ALA A 292 -43.74 -13.21 2.22
CA ALA A 292 -44.73 -14.24 1.89
C ALA A 292 -45.31 -14.13 0.46
N PHE A 293 -45.17 -12.97 -0.21
CA PHE A 293 -45.76 -12.75 -1.54
C PHE A 293 -44.78 -12.98 -2.71
N ILE A 294 -43.47 -12.79 -2.48
CA ILE A 294 -42.43 -12.95 -3.52
C ILE A 294 -42.08 -14.42 -3.79
N ILE A 295 -42.24 -15.31 -2.80
CA ILE A 295 -41.97 -16.75 -2.97
C ILE A 295 -42.94 -17.40 -3.97
N LEU A 296 -44.17 -16.89 -4.09
CA LEU A 296 -45.18 -17.44 -5.00
C LEU A 296 -44.91 -17.08 -6.48
N ILE A 297 -44.39 -15.88 -6.75
CA ILE A 297 -44.03 -15.43 -8.12
C ILE A 297 -42.71 -16.09 -8.57
N SER A 298 -41.78 -16.30 -7.65
CA SER A 298 -40.49 -16.96 -7.91
C SER A 298 -40.65 -18.41 -8.37
N PHE A 299 -41.66 -19.11 -7.83
CA PHE A 299 -41.92 -20.52 -8.17
C PHE A 299 -42.48 -20.67 -9.60
N PHE A 300 -43.31 -19.72 -10.06
CA PHE A 300 -43.81 -19.72 -11.45
C PHE A 300 -42.74 -19.28 -12.47
N ALA A 301 -41.85 -18.35 -12.11
CA ALA A 301 -40.74 -17.94 -12.97
C ALA A 301 -39.69 -19.04 -13.19
N GLN A 302 -39.46 -19.91 -12.19
CA GLN A 302 -38.54 -21.06 -12.32
C GLN A 302 -39.06 -22.14 -13.29
N ILE A 303 -40.37 -22.34 -13.37
CA ILE A 303 -40.97 -23.32 -14.29
C ILE A 303 -40.89 -22.85 -15.75
N TRP A 304 -40.93 -21.53 -16.00
CA TRP A 304 -40.77 -20.96 -17.35
C TRP A 304 -39.30 -20.96 -17.82
N ASN A 305 -38.35 -20.64 -16.94
CA ASN A 305 -36.91 -20.60 -17.27
C ASN A 305 -36.29 -21.97 -17.54
N ALA A 306 -36.94 -23.08 -17.15
CA ALA A 306 -36.46 -24.42 -17.42
C ALA A 306 -36.58 -24.86 -18.90
N ARG A 307 -37.31 -24.11 -19.74
CA ARG A 307 -37.62 -24.55 -21.12
C ARG A 307 -36.78 -23.92 -22.23
N VAL A 308 -35.96 -22.91 -21.97
CA VAL A 308 -35.10 -22.29 -23.01
C VAL A 308 -33.73 -21.94 -22.44
N ARG A 309 -32.76 -22.85 -22.58
CA ARG A 309 -31.32 -22.53 -22.68
C ARG A 309 -30.56 -23.79 -23.11
N SER A 310 -30.27 -23.89 -24.41
CA SER A 310 -29.20 -24.75 -24.91
C SER A 310 -27.89 -24.28 -24.26
N LYS A 311 -27.28 -25.17 -23.46
CA LYS A 311 -25.99 -24.95 -22.81
C LYS A 311 -24.88 -24.87 -23.85
N VAL A 312 -24.44 -23.66 -24.18
CA VAL A 312 -23.05 -23.43 -24.61
C VAL A 312 -22.29 -22.97 -23.38
N LYS A 313 -21.40 -23.81 -22.85
CA LYS A 313 -20.59 -23.49 -21.67
C LYS A 313 -19.42 -22.61 -22.08
N LEU A 314 -19.50 -21.31 -21.79
CA LEU A 314 -18.41 -20.34 -22.06
C LEU A 314 -17.06 -20.79 -21.49
N ASN A 315 -17.05 -21.45 -20.32
CA ASN A 315 -15.82 -21.94 -19.70
C ASN A 315 -15.11 -23.03 -20.52
N GLU A 316 -15.86 -23.90 -21.21
CA GLU A 316 -15.26 -24.89 -22.11
C GLU A 316 -14.67 -24.22 -23.35
N ILE A 317 -15.34 -23.18 -23.89
CA ILE A 317 -14.82 -22.41 -25.02
C ILE A 317 -13.54 -21.64 -24.64
N TYR A 318 -13.49 -21.04 -23.44
CA TYR A 318 -12.33 -20.33 -22.93
C TYR A 318 -11.15 -21.28 -22.66
N SER A 319 -11.40 -22.43 -22.05
CA SER A 319 -10.37 -23.45 -21.82
C SER A 319 -9.82 -23.98 -23.15
N HIS A 320 -10.70 -24.19 -24.13
CA HIS A 320 -10.33 -24.63 -25.46
C HIS A 320 -9.58 -23.55 -26.26
N SER A 321 -9.92 -22.26 -26.09
CA SER A 321 -9.18 -21.18 -26.74
C SER A 321 -7.77 -21.04 -26.18
N LEU A 322 -7.59 -21.19 -24.87
CA LEU A 322 -6.26 -21.22 -24.22
C LEU A 322 -5.42 -22.40 -24.70
N GLU A 323 -6.02 -23.59 -24.85
CA GLU A 323 -5.33 -24.76 -25.42
C GLU A 323 -4.96 -24.58 -26.89
N ILE A 324 -5.82 -23.96 -27.69
CA ILE A 324 -5.54 -23.65 -29.09
C ILE A 324 -4.41 -22.62 -29.20
N VAL A 325 -4.42 -21.56 -28.39
CA VAL A 325 -3.35 -20.55 -28.35
C VAL A 325 -2.04 -21.21 -27.93
N ALA A 326 -2.02 -22.01 -26.87
CA ALA A 326 -0.83 -22.72 -26.42
C ALA A 326 -0.30 -23.72 -27.47
N LYS A 327 -1.18 -24.43 -28.19
CA LYS A 327 -0.78 -25.33 -29.29
C LYS A 327 -0.23 -24.56 -30.49
N ARG A 328 -0.85 -23.44 -30.84
CA ARG A 328 -0.41 -22.56 -31.94
C ARG A 328 0.95 -21.93 -31.63
N ASP A 329 1.15 -21.46 -30.41
CA ASP A 329 2.41 -20.87 -29.96
C ASP A 329 3.55 -21.91 -29.94
N ASN A 330 3.24 -23.17 -29.60
CA ASN A 330 4.20 -24.27 -29.65
C ASN A 330 4.51 -24.75 -31.08
N SER A 331 3.52 -24.82 -31.97
CA SER A 331 3.69 -25.35 -33.34
C SER A 331 4.39 -24.36 -34.26
N HIS A 332 4.30 -23.06 -33.97
CA HIS A 332 4.92 -22.03 -34.79
C HIS A 332 6.19 -21.46 -34.18
N LEU A 333 6.79 -22.01 -33.11
CA LEU A 333 8.00 -21.46 -32.48
C LEU A 333 9.13 -21.08 -33.47
N MET A 334 9.31 -21.84 -34.56
CA MET A 334 10.26 -21.54 -35.65
C MET A 334 9.68 -20.61 -36.74
N ASP A 335 8.40 -20.74 -37.08
CA ASP A 335 7.71 -19.81 -38.00
C ASP A 335 7.47 -18.44 -37.36
N LEU A 336 7.42 -18.32 -36.02
CA LEU A 336 7.25 -17.10 -35.21
C LEU A 336 8.58 -16.37 -35.03
N GLU A 337 9.72 -17.06 -35.13
CA GLU A 337 11.05 -16.43 -35.26
C GLU A 337 11.23 -15.78 -36.64
N LEU A 338 10.58 -16.31 -37.68
CA LEU A 338 10.65 -15.80 -39.07
C LEU A 338 9.45 -14.90 -39.46
N ALA A 339 8.28 -15.11 -38.86
CA ALA A 339 7.09 -14.32 -39.12
C ALA A 339 7.17 -13.00 -38.38
N LYS A 340 7.08 -11.91 -39.15
CA LYS A 340 6.73 -10.57 -38.70
C LYS A 340 5.36 -10.60 -38.04
N LEU A 341 5.28 -11.06 -36.80
CA LEU A 341 4.04 -11.07 -36.03
C LEU A 341 3.67 -9.63 -35.73
N LYS A 342 2.59 -9.17 -36.37
CA LYS A 342 1.87 -7.99 -35.95
C LYS A 342 1.41 -8.25 -34.50
N PRO A 343 1.83 -7.43 -33.52
CA PRO A 343 1.27 -7.54 -32.17
C PRO A 343 -0.26 -7.35 -32.27
N ALA A 344 -1.01 -7.84 -31.27
CA ALA A 344 -2.43 -7.55 -31.15
C ALA A 344 -2.67 -6.05 -31.41
N SER A 345 -3.71 -5.73 -32.19
CA SER A 345 -3.90 -4.60 -33.14
C SER A 345 -3.72 -3.14 -32.65
N ASN A 346 -2.91 -2.87 -31.63
CA ASN A 346 -2.88 -1.59 -30.92
C ASN A 346 -1.48 -0.96 -30.80
N SER A 347 -0.46 -1.55 -31.41
CA SER A 347 0.90 -0.99 -31.42
C SER A 347 1.27 -0.47 -32.81
N TYR A 348 1.61 0.81 -32.89
CA TYR A 348 2.32 1.38 -34.04
C TYR A 348 3.79 0.91 -34.10
N ALA A 349 4.22 0.05 -33.18
CA ALA A 349 5.53 -0.58 -33.24
C ALA A 349 5.57 -1.65 -34.34
N ARG A 350 5.81 -1.21 -35.60
CA ARG A 350 6.22 -2.09 -36.70
C ARG A 350 7.61 -2.71 -36.51
N GLU A 351 8.35 -2.27 -35.49
CA GLU A 351 9.71 -2.74 -35.26
C GLU A 351 9.70 -3.98 -34.38
N LEU A 352 9.91 -5.13 -35.06
CA LEU A 352 10.63 -6.27 -34.52
C LEU A 352 11.82 -5.75 -33.71
N PHE A 353 11.88 -6.08 -32.41
CA PHE A 353 13.00 -5.93 -31.48
C PHE A 353 14.07 -4.91 -31.92
N PRO A 354 14.21 -3.76 -31.23
CA PRO A 354 15.13 -2.72 -31.67
C PRO A 354 16.49 -3.32 -31.98
N LYS A 355 17.04 -2.96 -33.14
CA LYS A 355 18.46 -3.20 -33.43
C LYS A 355 19.25 -2.65 -32.23
N PRO A 356 20.36 -3.29 -31.82
CA PRO A 356 21.20 -2.78 -30.75
C PRO A 356 21.42 -1.29 -30.97
N ILE A 357 21.17 -0.48 -29.91
CA ILE A 357 21.26 0.97 -29.94
C ILE A 357 22.59 1.33 -30.64
N SER A 358 22.50 1.90 -31.84
CA SER A 358 23.65 2.43 -32.58
C SER A 358 24.38 3.44 -31.71
N GLU A 359 25.70 3.58 -31.92
CA GLU A 359 26.58 4.52 -31.21
C GLU A 359 25.90 5.88 -30.98
N THR A 360 25.59 6.17 -29.70
CA THR A 360 24.89 7.36 -29.14
C THR A 360 23.45 7.64 -29.65
N PRO A 361 22.40 7.48 -28.81
CA PRO A 361 21.04 7.86 -29.17
C PRO A 361 20.87 9.38 -29.29
N GLN A 362 20.14 9.85 -30.30
CA GLN A 362 19.69 11.25 -30.37
C GLN A 362 18.62 11.49 -29.30
N LEU A 363 18.89 12.37 -28.35
CA LEU A 363 18.01 12.70 -27.23
C LEU A 363 17.08 13.86 -27.57
N GLU A 364 15.89 13.84 -26.99
CA GLU A 364 14.94 14.96 -27.02
C GLU A 364 15.23 15.95 -25.87
N ASN A 365 14.62 17.14 -25.91
CA ASN A 365 14.75 18.12 -24.84
C ASN A 365 13.88 17.74 -23.63
N ALA A 366 14.36 16.81 -22.82
CA ALA A 366 13.57 16.19 -21.75
C ALA A 366 14.33 16.02 -20.42
N THR A 367 13.57 15.89 -19.34
CA THR A 367 14.09 15.56 -18.01
C THR A 367 13.26 14.48 -17.31
N ILE A 368 13.89 13.73 -16.42
CA ILE A 368 13.23 12.88 -15.45
C ILE A 368 13.01 13.71 -14.19
N LEU A 369 11.76 13.94 -13.82
CA LEU A 369 11.36 14.87 -12.77
C LEU A 369 10.85 14.12 -11.52
N MET A 370 11.36 14.49 -10.35
CA MET A 370 10.93 13.93 -9.08
C MET A 370 10.75 15.02 -8.02
N LEU A 371 9.52 15.19 -7.54
CA LEU A 371 9.23 15.94 -6.32
C LEU A 371 9.42 15.00 -5.12
N CYS A 372 10.34 15.31 -4.22
CA CYS A 372 10.63 14.43 -3.09
C CYS A 372 11.26 15.17 -1.92
N ARG A 373 11.17 14.56 -0.74
CA ARG A 373 11.74 15.06 0.51
C ARG A 373 13.03 14.34 0.85
N ASN A 374 13.86 15.01 1.66
CA ASN A 374 15.16 14.47 2.09
C ASN A 374 15.07 13.09 2.77
N TRP A 375 14.00 12.83 3.54
CA TRP A 375 13.83 11.56 4.25
C TRP A 375 13.37 10.40 3.36
N GLU A 376 12.90 10.69 2.14
CA GLU A 376 12.46 9.69 1.16
C GLU A 376 13.64 9.11 0.37
N LEU A 377 14.88 9.53 0.66
CA LEU A 377 16.10 9.09 -0.03
C LEU A 377 16.17 7.57 -0.29
N PRO A 378 15.83 6.66 0.66
CA PRO A 378 15.84 5.23 0.36
C PRO A 378 14.87 4.82 -0.75
N GLY A 379 13.66 5.37 -0.75
CA GLY A 379 12.64 5.13 -1.78
C GLY A 379 13.00 5.77 -3.11
N VAL A 380 13.60 6.97 -3.08
CA VAL A 380 14.16 7.65 -4.26
C VAL A 380 15.23 6.79 -4.93
N LEU A 381 16.23 6.31 -4.17
CA LEU A 381 17.31 5.49 -4.72
C LEU A 381 16.79 4.16 -5.29
N LYS A 382 15.73 3.59 -4.70
CA LYS A 382 15.07 2.39 -5.22
C LYS A 382 14.39 2.66 -6.56
N SER A 383 13.58 3.72 -6.67
CA SER A 383 12.95 4.13 -7.93
C SER A 383 13.98 4.44 -9.01
N MET A 384 15.01 5.20 -8.66
CA MET A 384 16.12 5.54 -9.57
C MET A 384 16.80 4.29 -10.10
N ARG A 385 17.23 3.36 -9.22
CA ARG A 385 17.86 2.11 -9.65
C ARG A 385 16.95 1.36 -10.62
N SER A 386 15.66 1.25 -10.31
CA SER A 386 14.71 0.56 -11.16
C SER A 386 14.58 1.21 -12.53
N LEU A 387 14.52 2.54 -12.63
CA LEU A 387 14.40 3.21 -13.92
C LEU A 387 15.73 3.24 -14.69
N GLU A 388 16.85 3.41 -14.00
CA GLU A 388 18.19 3.34 -14.58
C GLU A 388 18.42 1.97 -15.24
N ASP A 389 18.08 0.88 -14.55
CA ASP A 389 18.28 -0.49 -15.05
C ASP A 389 17.42 -0.79 -16.30
N ARG A 390 16.25 -0.15 -16.44
CA ARG A 390 15.26 -0.40 -17.50
C ARG A 390 15.31 0.59 -18.66
N PHE A 391 15.83 1.79 -18.43
CA PHE A 391 15.73 2.92 -19.36
C PHE A 391 16.97 3.78 -19.28
N ASN A 392 17.15 4.52 -18.18
CA ASN A 392 17.96 5.73 -18.24
C ASN A 392 19.47 5.46 -18.37
N ARG A 393 19.97 4.27 -18.00
CA ARG A 393 21.37 3.90 -18.23
C ARG A 393 21.77 3.96 -19.70
N ASP A 394 20.82 3.79 -20.61
CA ASP A 394 21.08 3.76 -22.04
C ASP A 394 20.89 5.14 -22.71
N TYR A 395 20.16 6.07 -22.08
CA TYR A 395 19.81 7.39 -22.64
C TYR A 395 20.43 8.58 -21.90
N HIS A 396 20.78 8.42 -20.62
CA HIS A 396 21.42 9.44 -19.79
C HIS A 396 20.66 10.78 -19.70
N TYR A 397 19.32 10.74 -19.70
CA TYR A 397 18.51 11.93 -19.45
C TYR A 397 18.82 12.51 -18.07
N THR A 398 18.70 13.83 -17.97
CA THR A 398 18.89 14.55 -16.71
C THR A 398 17.84 14.13 -15.69
N TRP A 399 18.24 13.95 -14.44
CA TRP A 399 17.37 13.90 -13.28
C TRP A 399 17.21 15.28 -12.63
N THR A 400 16.00 15.82 -12.60
CA THR A 400 15.64 17.05 -11.91
C THR A 400 14.88 16.71 -10.63
N PHE A 401 15.44 17.06 -9.48
CA PHE A 401 14.80 16.90 -8.17
C PHE A 401 14.27 18.24 -7.66
N LEU A 402 13.04 18.26 -7.17
CA LEU A 402 12.39 19.43 -6.57
C LEU A 402 11.96 19.13 -5.14
N ASN A 403 12.01 20.13 -4.25
CA ASN A 403 11.64 20.00 -2.85
C ASN A 403 11.22 21.35 -2.25
N ASP A 404 10.27 21.35 -1.32
CA ASP A 404 9.84 22.53 -0.55
C ASP A 404 10.86 22.93 0.54
N LYS A 405 11.88 22.10 0.75
CA LYS A 405 13.04 22.35 1.61
C LYS A 405 14.35 22.17 0.84
N PRO A 406 15.46 22.82 1.28
CA PRO A 406 16.76 22.57 0.68
C PRO A 406 17.15 21.09 0.76
N PHE A 407 17.65 20.54 -0.35
CA PHE A 407 18.22 19.19 -0.34
C PHE A 407 19.50 19.16 0.48
N THR A 408 19.64 18.11 1.30
CA THR A 408 20.86 17.82 2.06
C THR A 408 21.98 17.35 1.12
N GLU A 409 23.23 17.57 1.52
CA GLU A 409 24.38 17.10 0.73
C GLU A 409 24.38 15.57 0.58
N GLN A 410 23.97 14.83 1.61
CA GLN A 410 23.80 13.38 1.52
C GLN A 410 22.84 12.97 0.41
N PHE A 411 21.71 13.69 0.28
CA PHE A 411 20.72 13.42 -0.76
C PHE A 411 21.32 13.67 -2.14
N LYS A 412 21.98 14.82 -2.33
CA LYS A 412 22.60 15.19 -3.60
C LYS A 412 23.69 14.21 -4.00
N GLU A 413 24.57 13.86 -3.07
CA GLU A 413 25.67 12.93 -3.30
C GLU A 413 25.14 11.55 -3.71
N ALA A 414 24.24 10.96 -2.92
CA ALA A 414 23.72 9.62 -3.18
C ALA A 414 22.95 9.52 -4.51
N THR A 415 22.13 10.53 -4.84
CA THR A 415 21.39 10.56 -6.11
C THR A 415 22.31 10.82 -7.30
N THR A 416 23.34 11.68 -7.15
CA THR A 416 24.34 11.93 -8.19
C THR A 416 25.14 10.67 -8.53
N PHE A 417 25.53 9.87 -7.52
CA PHE A 417 26.23 8.61 -7.76
C PHE A 417 25.33 7.47 -8.28
N MET A 418 24.01 7.57 -8.09
CA MET A 418 23.04 6.61 -8.63
C MET A 418 22.73 6.88 -10.11
N ALA A 419 22.62 8.14 -10.49
CA ALA A 419 22.23 8.56 -11.83
C ALA A 419 23.33 8.27 -12.87
N SER A 420 22.91 7.80 -14.05
CA SER A 420 23.79 7.72 -15.22
C SER A 420 23.84 9.04 -16.00
N GLY A 421 22.79 9.87 -15.89
CA GLY A 421 22.70 11.23 -16.45
C GLY A 421 23.08 12.32 -15.44
N LYS A 422 22.98 13.59 -15.84
CA LYS A 422 23.22 14.74 -14.95
C LYS A 422 22.12 14.84 -13.88
N THR A 423 22.46 15.29 -12.69
CA THR A 423 21.49 15.61 -11.63
C THR A 423 21.37 17.13 -11.42
N GLN A 424 20.17 17.59 -11.09
CA GLN A 424 19.87 18.98 -10.74
C GLN A 424 18.94 19.03 -9.53
N TYR A 425 19.06 20.05 -8.69
CA TYR A 425 18.34 20.17 -7.42
C TYR A 425 17.73 21.56 -7.27
N GLY A 426 16.40 21.64 -7.27
CA GLY A 426 15.65 22.89 -7.14
C GLY A 426 14.97 23.00 -5.77
N LEU A 427 15.08 24.17 -5.16
CA LEU A 427 14.26 24.58 -4.02
C LEU A 427 13.02 25.29 -4.57
N ILE A 428 11.83 24.78 -4.22
CA ILE A 428 10.57 25.41 -4.57
C ILE A 428 10.41 26.66 -3.70
N SER A 429 10.02 27.77 -4.33
CA SER A 429 9.76 29.01 -3.62
C SER A 429 8.55 28.86 -2.69
N PRO A 430 8.51 29.54 -1.54
CA PRO A 430 7.32 29.55 -0.70
C PRO A 430 6.06 30.03 -1.43
N GLU A 431 6.20 30.90 -2.44
CA GLU A 431 5.09 31.44 -3.23
C GLU A 431 4.46 30.40 -4.16
N ASP A 432 5.27 29.48 -4.71
CA ASP A 432 4.80 28.40 -5.58
C ASP A 432 4.31 27.17 -4.79
N TRP A 433 4.66 27.07 -3.50
CA TRP A 433 4.32 25.92 -2.65
C TRP A 433 3.19 26.17 -1.64
N ASN A 434 3.15 27.35 -1.02
CA ASN A 434 2.20 27.62 0.05
C ASN A 434 0.83 28.00 -0.49
N ALA A 435 -0.19 27.83 0.36
CA ALA A 435 -1.55 28.28 0.06
C ALA A 435 -1.58 29.77 -0.35
N PRO A 436 -2.28 30.11 -1.44
CA PRO A 436 -2.47 31.50 -1.85
C PRO A 436 -3.12 32.35 -0.76
N SER A 437 -2.84 33.65 -0.74
CA SER A 437 -3.30 34.57 0.30
C SER A 437 -4.83 34.75 0.38
N PHE A 438 -5.57 34.43 -0.68
CA PHE A 438 -7.04 34.50 -0.68
C PHE A 438 -7.70 33.30 0.03
N ILE A 439 -6.94 32.25 0.35
CA ILE A 439 -7.45 31.09 1.08
C ILE A 439 -7.71 31.50 2.54
N ASN A 440 -8.94 31.33 2.98
CA ASN A 440 -9.33 31.57 4.37
C ASN A 440 -8.76 30.46 5.24
N VAL A 441 -7.72 30.79 6.03
CA VAL A 441 -7.00 29.85 6.88
C VAL A 441 -7.94 29.18 7.89
N THR A 442 -8.87 29.92 8.51
CA THR A 442 -9.81 29.33 9.50
C THR A 442 -10.70 28.29 8.85
N LYS A 443 -11.31 28.62 7.70
CA LYS A 443 -12.14 27.67 6.95
C LYS A 443 -11.33 26.46 6.51
N TRP A 444 -10.08 26.67 6.09
CA TRP A 444 -9.19 25.57 5.71
C TRP A 444 -8.93 24.61 6.88
N GLU A 445 -8.64 25.13 8.08
CA GLU A 445 -8.44 24.29 9.28
C GLU A 445 -9.70 23.50 9.64
N GLU A 446 -10.88 24.11 9.54
CA GLU A 446 -12.17 23.43 9.76
C GLU A 446 -12.37 22.30 8.75
N CYS A 447 -12.07 22.53 7.47
CA CYS A 447 -12.13 21.50 6.43
C CYS A 447 -11.11 20.38 6.62
N LEU A 448 -9.90 20.68 7.11
CA LEU A 448 -8.89 19.66 7.43
C LEU A 448 -9.39 18.75 8.55
N GLN A 449 -9.97 19.33 9.60
CA GLN A 449 -10.55 18.58 10.71
C GLN A 449 -11.73 17.72 10.26
N ASP A 450 -12.65 18.25 9.44
CA ASP A 450 -13.76 17.47 8.87
C ASP A 450 -13.27 16.27 8.05
N PHE A 451 -12.28 16.48 7.17
CA PHE A 451 -11.74 15.41 6.35
C PHE A 451 -10.97 14.37 7.18
N GLU A 452 -10.32 14.78 8.26
CA GLU A 452 -9.70 13.87 9.24
C GLU A 452 -10.75 13.07 10.00
N ASP A 453 -11.82 13.73 10.46
CA ASP A 453 -12.94 13.10 11.18
C ASP A 453 -13.70 12.08 10.30
N ARG A 454 -13.81 12.35 8.99
CA ARG A 454 -14.37 11.42 7.98
C ARG A 454 -13.39 10.33 7.53
N ASN A 455 -12.16 10.31 8.04
CA ASN A 455 -11.10 9.37 7.63
C ASN A 455 -10.77 9.40 6.12
N VAL A 456 -10.88 10.58 5.48
CA VAL A 456 -10.47 10.75 4.09
C VAL A 456 -8.95 10.62 4.01
N ILE A 457 -8.44 9.80 3.09
CA ILE A 457 -6.99 9.58 2.95
C ILE A 457 -6.26 10.92 2.66
N TYR A 458 -5.23 11.22 3.47
CA TYR A 458 -4.53 12.51 3.52
C TYR A 458 -5.41 13.73 3.87
N GLY A 459 -6.61 13.51 4.40
CA GLY A 459 -7.61 14.53 4.68
C GLY A 459 -7.09 15.70 5.52
N GLY A 460 -6.41 15.41 6.62
CA GLY A 460 -5.80 16.40 7.53
C GLY A 460 -4.42 16.94 7.10
N SER A 461 -3.89 16.54 5.93
CA SER A 461 -2.52 16.91 5.54
C SER A 461 -2.47 18.21 4.71
N LYS A 462 -2.01 19.30 5.34
CA LYS A 462 -1.71 20.56 4.64
C LYS A 462 -0.67 20.39 3.53
N SER A 463 0.40 19.68 3.85
CA SER A 463 1.51 19.49 2.91
C SER A 463 1.09 18.68 1.67
N TYR A 464 0.09 17.80 1.81
CA TYR A 464 -0.47 17.05 0.70
C TYR A 464 -1.32 17.95 -0.21
N ARG A 465 -2.14 18.83 0.36
CA ARG A 465 -2.92 19.82 -0.42
C ARG A 465 -2.00 20.78 -1.19
N ASN A 466 -0.93 21.26 -0.55
CA ASN A 466 0.12 22.03 -1.22
C ASN A 466 0.76 21.24 -2.37
N MET A 467 1.09 19.96 -2.14
CA MET A 467 1.66 19.09 -3.16
C MET A 467 0.73 18.93 -4.38
N CYS A 468 -0.56 18.66 -4.15
CA CYS A 468 -1.54 18.54 -5.23
C CYS A 468 -1.67 19.85 -6.02
N HIS A 469 -1.72 21.00 -5.34
CA HIS A 469 -1.79 22.32 -5.98
C HIS A 469 -0.52 22.64 -6.77
N PHE A 470 0.66 22.32 -6.22
CA PHE A 470 1.95 22.49 -6.87
C PHE A 470 2.07 21.64 -8.14
N ASN A 471 1.76 20.35 -8.05
CA ASN A 471 1.77 19.44 -9.21
C ASN A 471 0.70 19.82 -10.23
N SER A 472 -0.40 20.45 -9.83
CA SER A 472 -1.42 20.91 -10.78
C SER A 472 -1.01 22.16 -11.56
N GLY A 473 -0.16 23.03 -11.02
CA GLY A 473 0.00 24.38 -11.60
C GLY A 473 1.37 25.05 -11.56
N PHE A 474 2.37 24.43 -10.94
CA PHE A 474 3.65 25.09 -10.66
C PHE A 474 4.89 24.26 -11.01
N PHE A 475 4.82 22.93 -11.08
CA PHE A 475 6.01 22.10 -11.38
C PHE A 475 6.66 22.46 -12.72
N TYR A 476 5.85 22.72 -13.76
CA TYR A 476 6.30 23.06 -15.12
C TYR A 476 6.80 24.51 -15.27
N LYS A 477 6.61 25.32 -14.22
CA LYS A 477 7.07 26.72 -14.11
C LYS A 477 8.40 26.84 -13.37
N GLN A 478 8.87 25.77 -12.74
CA GLN A 478 10.09 25.83 -11.92
C GLN A 478 11.31 26.16 -12.79
N PRO A 479 12.26 27.00 -12.30
CA PRO A 479 13.39 27.47 -13.11
C PRO A 479 14.21 26.37 -13.78
N LEU A 480 14.41 25.23 -13.11
CA LEU A 480 15.15 24.09 -13.66
C LEU A 480 14.35 23.34 -14.75
N VAL A 481 13.03 23.46 -14.75
CA VAL A 481 12.11 22.76 -15.66
C VAL A 481 11.82 23.58 -16.92
N LEU A 482 11.94 24.92 -16.86
CA LEU A 482 11.67 25.83 -17.98
C LEU A 482 12.48 25.53 -19.25
N GLN A 483 13.65 24.92 -19.11
CA GLN A 483 14.53 24.59 -20.25
C GLN A 483 14.07 23.36 -21.05
N TYR A 484 13.16 22.54 -20.52
CA TYR A 484 12.73 21.28 -21.14
C TYR A 484 11.37 21.40 -21.83
N ASP A 485 11.19 20.58 -22.86
CA ASP A 485 9.93 20.41 -23.59
C ASP A 485 9.15 19.21 -23.05
N TYR A 486 9.83 18.16 -22.60
CA TYR A 486 9.18 16.97 -22.03
C TYR A 486 9.64 16.66 -20.61
N TYR A 487 8.78 15.99 -19.84
CA TYR A 487 9.14 15.45 -18.54
C TYR A 487 8.66 14.01 -18.38
N PHE A 488 9.40 13.23 -17.60
CA PHE A 488 8.94 11.96 -17.06
C PHE A 488 8.87 12.07 -15.54
N ARG A 489 7.66 12.13 -14.99
CA ARG A 489 7.43 12.09 -13.54
C ARG A 489 7.72 10.72 -12.96
N VAL A 490 8.53 10.72 -11.90
CA VAL A 490 8.89 9.54 -11.12
C VAL A 490 8.71 9.87 -9.65
N GLU A 491 7.98 9.03 -8.92
CA GLU A 491 7.81 9.12 -7.46
C GLU A 491 8.79 8.20 -6.71
N PRO A 492 9.06 8.44 -5.41
CA PRO A 492 9.72 7.47 -4.55
C PRO A 492 8.97 6.14 -4.46
N ASP A 493 9.69 5.04 -4.18
CA ASP A 493 9.13 3.71 -3.93
C ASP A 493 8.35 3.04 -5.08
N VAL A 494 8.63 3.44 -6.33
CA VAL A 494 8.08 2.79 -7.54
C VAL A 494 9.01 1.69 -8.08
N GLU A 495 8.47 0.82 -8.93
CA GLU A 495 9.26 -0.20 -9.64
C GLU A 495 8.79 -0.34 -11.09
N TYR A 496 9.76 -0.47 -12.00
CA TYR A 496 9.58 -0.69 -13.43
C TYR A 496 9.98 -2.12 -13.78
N PHE A 497 9.02 -2.91 -14.25
CA PHE A 497 9.23 -4.34 -14.50
C PHE A 497 9.83 -4.64 -15.87
N CYS A 498 9.61 -3.75 -16.84
CA CYS A 498 9.93 -3.97 -18.25
C CYS A 498 10.94 -2.96 -18.76
N ASP A 499 11.75 -3.36 -19.75
CA ASP A 499 12.74 -2.49 -20.38
C ASP A 499 12.10 -1.54 -21.39
N PHE A 500 12.57 -0.30 -21.38
CA PHE A 500 12.17 0.75 -22.31
C PHE A 500 12.98 0.60 -23.60
N GLN A 501 12.47 -0.24 -24.50
CA GLN A 501 13.10 -0.52 -25.80
C GLN A 501 13.10 0.66 -26.79
N MET A 502 12.42 1.75 -26.45
CA MET A 502 12.37 2.97 -27.25
C MET A 502 12.41 4.16 -26.29
N ASP A 503 13.00 5.26 -26.77
CA ASP A 503 12.91 6.55 -26.11
C ASP A 503 11.45 7.05 -26.11
N PRO A 504 10.79 7.16 -24.94
CA PRO A 504 9.39 7.58 -24.87
C PRO A 504 9.21 9.05 -25.29
N PHE A 505 10.23 9.90 -25.16
CA PHE A 505 10.15 11.29 -25.59
C PHE A 505 10.23 11.39 -27.12
N ARG A 506 11.05 10.56 -27.75
CA ARG A 506 11.07 10.45 -29.21
C ARG A 506 9.73 9.98 -29.74
N LEU A 507 9.11 8.99 -29.10
CA LEU A 507 7.76 8.53 -29.43
C LEU A 507 6.75 9.69 -29.37
N PHE A 508 6.86 10.54 -28.35
CA PHE A 508 5.99 11.70 -28.18
C PHE A 508 6.15 12.71 -29.30
N ARG A 509 7.38 13.10 -29.63
CA ARG A 509 7.65 14.01 -30.74
C ARG A 509 7.18 13.45 -32.08
N GLU A 510 7.51 12.20 -32.39
CA GLU A 510 7.22 11.60 -33.70
C GLU A 510 5.73 11.34 -33.95
N ASN A 511 4.99 11.05 -32.88
CA ASN A 511 3.56 10.71 -32.97
C ASN A 511 2.63 11.81 -32.44
N GLY A 512 3.18 13.00 -32.17
CA GLY A 512 2.43 14.15 -31.64
C GLY A 512 1.69 13.84 -30.34
N LYS A 513 2.32 13.10 -29.40
CA LYS A 513 1.71 12.80 -28.09
C LYS A 513 2.09 13.89 -27.09
N LYS A 514 1.14 14.18 -26.20
CA LYS A 514 1.28 15.24 -25.18
C LYS A 514 1.10 14.75 -23.76
N TYR A 515 0.35 13.67 -23.54
CA TYR A 515 0.11 13.12 -22.20
C TYR A 515 0.12 11.60 -22.24
N GLY A 516 0.90 10.96 -21.36
CA GLY A 516 1.08 9.52 -21.33
C GLY A 516 1.01 8.92 -19.94
N PHE A 517 0.32 7.79 -19.84
CA PHE A 517 0.06 7.11 -18.57
C PHE A 517 0.16 5.58 -18.71
N VAL A 518 0.24 4.89 -17.56
CA VAL A 518 0.22 3.41 -17.47
C VAL A 518 -1.01 2.86 -16.73
N ILE A 519 -1.53 3.60 -15.75
CA ILE A 519 -2.66 3.21 -14.91
C ILE A 519 -3.77 4.27 -14.98
N SER A 520 -5.02 3.82 -15.01
CA SER A 520 -6.21 4.67 -14.90
C SER A 520 -7.25 4.02 -13.99
N LEU A 521 -7.84 4.81 -13.08
CA LEU A 521 -8.72 4.34 -12.01
C LEU A 521 -9.77 5.41 -11.61
N ILE A 522 -10.71 4.99 -10.76
CA ILE A 522 -11.80 5.82 -10.23
C ILE A 522 -11.32 6.55 -8.97
N GLU A 523 -11.49 7.87 -8.90
CA GLU A 523 -11.19 8.69 -7.71
C GLU A 523 -12.25 8.48 -6.61
N TYR A 524 -11.89 8.79 -5.37
CA TYR A 524 -12.84 8.87 -4.26
C TYR A 524 -13.61 10.19 -4.33
N GLU A 525 -14.93 10.12 -4.54
CA GLU A 525 -15.79 11.31 -4.67
C GLU A 525 -15.68 12.26 -3.48
N ASP A 526 -15.56 11.74 -2.25
CA ASP A 526 -15.38 12.50 -1.00
C ASP A 526 -14.21 13.50 -1.04
N THR A 527 -13.28 13.33 -1.97
CA THR A 527 -12.08 14.15 -2.11
C THR A 527 -12.26 15.31 -3.08
N ILE A 528 -13.25 15.21 -3.96
CA ILE A 528 -13.53 16.12 -5.09
C ILE A 528 -15.03 16.44 -5.27
N PRO A 529 -15.84 16.61 -4.21
CA PRO A 529 -17.30 16.74 -4.35
C PRO A 529 -17.75 17.92 -5.22
N THR A 530 -17.00 19.03 -5.28
CA THR A 530 -17.32 20.18 -6.14
C THR A 530 -16.39 20.36 -7.33
N LEU A 531 -15.44 19.44 -7.56
CA LEU A 531 -14.49 19.57 -8.68
C LEU A 531 -15.21 19.60 -10.02
N TRP A 532 -16.17 18.70 -10.23
CA TRP A 532 -16.86 18.63 -11.52
C TRP A 532 -17.76 19.85 -11.76
N GLU A 533 -18.44 20.35 -10.73
CA GLU A 533 -19.22 21.59 -10.83
C GLU A 533 -18.32 22.76 -11.29
N ALA A 534 -17.14 22.91 -10.69
CA ALA A 534 -16.16 23.92 -11.10
C ALA A 534 -15.65 23.71 -12.54
N VAL A 535 -15.56 22.45 -13.01
CA VAL A 535 -15.19 22.13 -14.38
C VAL A 535 -16.33 22.47 -15.36
N GLU A 536 -17.58 22.21 -15.00
CA GLU A 536 -18.75 22.61 -15.79
C GLU A 536 -18.82 24.14 -15.91
N ASP A 537 -18.59 24.87 -14.82
CA ASP A 537 -18.51 26.34 -14.84
C ASP A 537 -17.39 26.86 -15.74
N PHE A 538 -16.22 26.21 -15.71
CA PHE A 538 -15.12 26.51 -16.62
C PHE A 538 -15.50 26.28 -18.09
N MET A 539 -16.11 25.12 -18.42
CA MET A 539 -16.55 24.78 -19.77
C MET A 539 -17.60 25.76 -20.29
N ASN A 540 -18.55 26.15 -19.43
CA ASN A 540 -19.60 27.12 -19.77
C ASN A 540 -19.02 28.52 -20.02
N SER A 541 -17.99 28.91 -19.27
CA SER A 541 -17.37 30.23 -19.39
C SER A 541 -16.31 30.31 -20.49
N ASN A 542 -15.76 29.18 -20.94
CA ASN A 542 -14.67 29.10 -21.93
C ASN A 542 -14.92 28.00 -22.98
N PRO A 543 -16.09 27.97 -23.66
CA PRO A 543 -16.43 26.89 -24.58
C PRO A 543 -15.45 26.75 -25.75
N GLU A 544 -14.77 27.83 -26.13
CA GLU A 544 -13.77 27.85 -27.19
C GLU A 544 -12.46 27.14 -26.83
N MET A 545 -12.20 26.90 -25.53
CA MET A 545 -11.01 26.19 -25.06
C MET A 545 -11.18 24.67 -25.05
N ILE A 546 -12.42 24.19 -25.19
CA ILE A 546 -12.69 22.75 -25.23
C ILE A 546 -12.39 22.23 -26.62
N HIS A 547 -11.52 21.23 -26.70
CA HIS A 547 -11.13 20.67 -27.98
C HIS A 547 -12.34 19.97 -28.63
N PRO A 548 -12.62 20.20 -29.93
CA PRO A 548 -13.80 19.62 -30.60
C PRO A 548 -13.76 18.09 -30.65
N ASP A 549 -12.56 17.51 -30.67
CA ASP A 549 -12.30 16.07 -30.58
C ASP A 549 -11.72 15.67 -29.20
N SER A 550 -12.25 16.31 -28.15
CA SER A 550 -11.93 15.99 -26.75
C SER A 550 -12.40 14.58 -26.38
N MET A 551 -11.90 14.07 -25.26
CA MET A 551 -12.29 12.80 -24.66
C MET A 551 -13.28 13.00 -23.50
N LEU A 552 -14.21 13.95 -23.62
CA LEU A 552 -15.25 14.19 -22.60
C LEU A 552 -16.02 12.91 -22.24
N ASP A 553 -16.28 12.04 -23.22
CA ASP A 553 -16.95 10.76 -22.98
C ASP A 553 -16.20 9.82 -22.01
N PHE A 554 -14.87 9.92 -21.93
CA PHE A 554 -14.10 9.16 -20.94
C PHE A 554 -14.44 9.60 -19.51
N LEU A 555 -14.74 10.88 -19.32
CA LEU A 555 -15.10 11.47 -18.03
C LEU A 555 -16.58 11.27 -17.68
N THR A 556 -17.47 11.13 -18.65
CA THR A 556 -18.93 11.18 -18.41
C THR A 556 -19.69 9.90 -18.74
N ASP A 557 -19.12 8.97 -19.52
CA ASP A 557 -19.78 7.68 -19.75
C ASP A 557 -19.79 6.86 -18.47
N ASP A 558 -20.97 6.61 -17.93
CA ASP A 558 -21.22 5.83 -16.71
C ASP A 558 -21.63 4.38 -17.02
N LYS A 559 -21.73 4.02 -18.31
CA LYS A 559 -22.17 2.69 -18.72
C LYS A 559 -21.24 1.61 -18.17
N PRO A 560 -21.79 0.47 -17.72
CA PRO A 560 -21.00 -0.69 -17.32
C PRO A 560 -20.00 -1.12 -18.40
N MET A 561 -18.75 -1.38 -17.98
CA MET A 561 -17.68 -1.84 -18.84
C MET A 561 -17.22 -3.23 -18.39
N GLY A 562 -17.20 -4.21 -19.30
CA GLY A 562 -16.77 -5.58 -19.00
C GLY A 562 -17.85 -6.46 -18.36
N THR A 563 -17.45 -7.67 -17.95
CA THR A 563 -18.35 -8.66 -17.31
C THR A 563 -18.53 -8.43 -15.81
N GLU A 564 -17.58 -7.73 -15.18
CA GLU A 564 -17.63 -7.30 -13.79
C GLU A 564 -17.43 -5.78 -13.79
N TYR A 565 -18.32 -5.04 -13.13
CA TYR A 565 -18.27 -3.58 -13.10
C TYR A 565 -18.66 -3.09 -11.71
N LEU A 566 -18.07 -1.97 -11.30
CA LEU A 566 -18.41 -1.29 -10.05
C LEU A 566 -19.55 -0.32 -10.33
N VAL A 567 -20.59 -0.34 -9.49
CA VAL A 567 -21.60 0.72 -9.46
C VAL A 567 -21.12 1.76 -8.45
N VAL A 568 -20.71 2.92 -8.94
CA VAL A 568 -20.24 4.03 -8.13
C VAL A 568 -21.35 5.06 -8.07
N GLU A 569 -21.89 5.29 -6.88
CA GLU A 569 -22.78 6.43 -6.66
C GLU A 569 -21.93 7.70 -6.76
N HIS A 570 -22.39 8.64 -7.58
CA HIS A 570 -21.78 9.95 -7.79
C HIS A 570 -22.88 10.99 -8.01
N ASN A 571 -22.65 12.22 -7.57
CA ASN A 571 -23.64 13.29 -7.54
C ASN A 571 -23.57 14.23 -8.75
N SER A 572 -22.71 13.93 -9.72
CA SER A 572 -22.48 14.75 -10.91
C SER A 572 -22.47 13.90 -12.18
N SER A 573 -22.20 14.50 -13.34
CA SER A 573 -22.00 13.72 -14.58
C SER A 573 -20.58 13.14 -14.70
N TYR A 574 -19.68 13.44 -13.75
CA TYR A 574 -18.33 12.87 -13.72
C TYR A 574 -18.33 11.46 -13.16
N ASN A 575 -17.88 10.50 -13.96
CA ASN A 575 -17.74 9.09 -13.56
C ASN A 575 -16.49 8.82 -12.68
N LEU A 576 -15.78 9.88 -12.25
CA LEU A 576 -14.59 9.87 -11.40
C LEU A 576 -13.32 9.26 -12.03
N CYS A 577 -13.34 8.90 -13.33
CA CYS A 577 -12.20 8.32 -14.01
C CYS A 577 -11.06 9.32 -14.23
N HIS A 578 -9.84 8.90 -13.86
CA HIS A 578 -8.64 9.68 -14.10
C HIS A 578 -7.44 8.78 -14.46
N PHE A 579 -6.40 9.38 -15.03
CA PHE A 579 -5.06 8.82 -15.22
C PHE A 579 -4.25 9.02 -13.93
N TRP A 580 -3.52 7.99 -13.50
CA TRP A 580 -2.84 8.02 -12.22
C TRP A 580 -1.47 8.69 -12.33
N SER A 581 -1.37 9.91 -11.81
CA SER A 581 -0.30 10.87 -12.14
C SER A 581 1.09 10.58 -11.58
N ASN A 582 1.27 9.57 -10.71
CA ASN A 582 2.60 9.19 -10.23
C ASN A 582 3.52 8.62 -11.33
N PHE A 583 2.93 8.12 -12.42
CA PHE A 583 3.60 7.89 -13.68
C PHE A 583 2.98 8.84 -14.71
N GLU A 584 3.78 9.78 -15.20
CA GLU A 584 3.39 10.67 -16.29
C GLU A 584 4.58 10.90 -17.20
N ILE A 585 4.37 10.72 -18.50
CA ILE A 585 5.26 11.27 -19.52
C ILE A 585 4.45 12.34 -20.24
N GLY A 586 4.92 13.58 -20.23
CA GLY A 586 4.12 14.71 -20.70
C GLY A 586 4.93 15.75 -21.45
N ASP A 587 4.24 16.46 -22.35
CA ASP A 587 4.71 17.67 -23.02
C ASP A 587 4.45 18.88 -22.09
N LEU A 588 5.52 19.50 -21.61
CA LEU A 588 5.46 20.68 -20.74
C LEU A 588 4.82 21.88 -21.45
N ASN A 589 4.81 21.92 -22.79
CA ASN A 589 4.15 22.98 -23.55
C ASN A 589 2.63 22.89 -23.49
N PHE A 590 2.05 21.70 -23.23
CA PHE A 590 0.63 21.58 -22.91
C PHE A 590 0.31 22.29 -21.59
N PHE A 591 1.07 22.02 -20.53
CA PHE A 591 0.86 22.66 -19.23
C PHE A 591 1.12 24.17 -19.25
N ARG A 592 2.02 24.63 -20.12
CA ARG A 592 2.30 26.07 -20.34
C ARG A 592 1.32 26.74 -21.30
N SER A 593 0.39 25.99 -21.91
CA SER A 593 -0.54 26.54 -22.89
C SER A 593 -1.53 27.51 -22.24
N LYS A 594 -2.12 28.39 -23.04
CA LYS A 594 -3.11 29.35 -22.56
C LYS A 594 -4.32 28.62 -21.96
N GLU A 595 -4.73 27.53 -22.60
CA GLU A 595 -5.88 26.71 -22.24
C GLU A 595 -5.67 26.07 -20.85
N TYR A 596 -4.54 25.37 -20.64
CA TYR A 596 -4.23 24.76 -19.34
C TYR A 596 -4.05 25.81 -18.25
N GLU A 597 -3.34 26.90 -18.52
CA GLU A 597 -3.16 27.99 -17.56
C GLU A 597 -4.48 28.64 -17.15
N THR A 598 -5.42 28.79 -18.08
CA THR A 598 -6.74 29.37 -17.78
C THR A 598 -7.56 28.39 -16.94
N TYR A 599 -7.56 27.11 -17.33
CA TYR A 599 -8.21 26.03 -16.58
C TYR A 599 -7.69 25.93 -15.13
N PHE A 600 -6.36 25.84 -14.95
CA PHE A 600 -5.76 25.75 -13.62
C PHE A 600 -6.06 27.00 -12.77
N LYS A 601 -5.96 28.20 -13.35
CA LYS A 601 -6.28 29.44 -12.62
C LYS A 601 -7.73 29.49 -12.18
N PHE A 602 -8.65 29.07 -13.06
CA PHE A 602 -10.07 29.00 -12.74
C PHE A 602 -10.31 28.06 -11.54
N LEU A 603 -9.81 26.83 -11.61
CA LEU A 603 -9.94 25.86 -10.52
C LEU A 603 -9.25 26.33 -9.25
N SER A 604 -8.04 26.89 -9.34
CA SER A 604 -7.30 27.37 -8.17
C SER A 604 -8.07 28.46 -7.42
N GLN A 605 -8.78 29.36 -8.12
CA GLN A 605 -9.53 30.46 -7.51
C GLN A 605 -10.76 30.01 -6.71
N THR A 606 -11.31 28.82 -7.00
CA THR A 606 -12.41 28.24 -6.20
C THR A 606 -11.98 27.88 -4.78
N GLY A 607 -10.68 27.64 -4.58
CA GLY A 607 -10.12 27.14 -3.32
C GLY A 607 -10.30 25.64 -3.09
N GLY A 608 -10.81 24.87 -4.06
CA GLY A 608 -11.07 23.44 -3.94
C GLY A 608 -9.86 22.59 -3.54
N PHE A 609 -8.64 22.96 -3.94
CA PHE A 609 -7.40 22.31 -3.46
C PHE A 609 -7.20 22.39 -1.94
N TYR A 610 -7.77 23.41 -1.28
CA TYR A 610 -7.57 23.71 0.13
C TYR A 610 -8.82 23.47 0.98
N TYR A 611 -10.02 23.78 0.48
CA TYR A 611 -11.27 23.47 1.19
C TYR A 611 -11.68 22.01 0.99
N GLU A 612 -11.33 21.40 -0.13
CA GLU A 612 -11.44 19.96 -0.41
C GLU A 612 -10.05 19.37 -0.67
N ARG A 613 -9.96 18.15 -1.20
CA ARG A 613 -8.68 17.44 -1.39
C ARG A 613 -8.46 17.08 -2.86
N TRP A 614 -8.63 18.06 -3.74
CA TRP A 614 -8.43 17.88 -5.18
C TRP A 614 -7.00 17.42 -5.46
N GLY A 615 -6.87 16.21 -6.00
CA GLY A 615 -5.60 15.66 -6.44
C GLY A 615 -5.16 16.25 -7.77
N ASP A 616 -3.86 16.30 -8.03
CA ASP A 616 -3.34 16.64 -9.35
C ASP A 616 -3.76 15.61 -10.41
N ALA A 617 -3.92 14.33 -10.03
CA ALA A 617 -4.32 13.27 -10.96
C ALA A 617 -5.67 13.54 -11.66
N PRO A 618 -6.80 13.76 -10.96
CA PRO A 618 -8.05 14.13 -11.61
C PRO A 618 -7.97 15.49 -12.33
N VAL A 619 -7.23 16.47 -11.81
CA VAL A 619 -7.07 17.79 -12.46
C VAL A 619 -6.34 17.67 -13.81
N HIS A 620 -5.22 16.97 -13.86
CA HIS A 620 -4.47 16.70 -15.10
C HIS A 620 -5.31 15.90 -16.09
N SER A 621 -6.04 14.89 -15.60
CA SER A 621 -6.83 14.00 -16.45
C SER A 621 -8.00 14.70 -17.10
N ILE A 622 -8.72 15.54 -16.34
CA ILE A 622 -9.80 16.36 -16.86
C ILE A 622 -9.24 17.37 -17.86
N ALA A 623 -8.15 18.06 -17.54
CA ALA A 623 -7.51 18.98 -18.48
C ALA A 623 -7.07 18.29 -19.79
N ALA A 624 -6.39 17.15 -19.70
CA ALA A 624 -5.96 16.39 -20.86
C ALA A 624 -7.16 15.91 -21.69
N ALA A 625 -8.21 15.39 -21.04
CA ALA A 625 -9.40 14.91 -21.72
C ALA A 625 -10.22 16.04 -22.38
N LEU A 626 -10.26 17.25 -21.80
CA LEU A 626 -11.03 18.39 -22.34
C LEU A 626 -10.28 19.22 -23.37
N LEU A 627 -8.99 19.49 -23.13
CA LEU A 627 -8.23 20.52 -23.84
C LEU A 627 -7.37 19.95 -24.97
N LEU A 628 -7.09 18.64 -24.97
CA LEU A 628 -6.33 17.97 -26.02
C LEU A 628 -7.23 17.27 -27.03
N ASN A 629 -6.68 17.01 -28.22
CA ASN A 629 -7.25 16.01 -29.10
C ASN A 629 -7.08 14.62 -28.45
N ARG A 630 -8.12 13.78 -28.48
CA ARG A 630 -8.08 12.42 -27.92
C ARG A 630 -6.89 11.56 -28.39
N SER A 631 -6.39 11.79 -29.60
CA SER A 631 -5.24 11.07 -30.18
C SER A 631 -3.88 11.51 -29.61
N GLU A 632 -3.80 12.66 -28.93
CA GLU A 632 -2.59 13.16 -28.27
C GLU A 632 -2.34 12.51 -26.90
N ILE A 633 -3.32 11.75 -26.38
CA ILE A 633 -3.22 10.99 -25.13
C ILE A 633 -2.76 9.55 -25.43
N HIS A 634 -1.74 9.07 -24.72
CA HIS A 634 -1.11 7.78 -24.95
C HIS A 634 -1.15 6.86 -23.72
N HIS A 635 -1.59 5.62 -23.93
CA HIS A 635 -1.48 4.57 -22.90
C HIS A 635 -0.29 3.65 -23.21
N PHE A 636 0.69 3.61 -22.30
CA PHE A 636 1.85 2.73 -22.38
C PHE A 636 1.50 1.31 -21.92
N GLU A 637 0.93 0.50 -22.81
CA GLU A 637 0.54 -0.89 -22.51
C GLU A 637 1.72 -1.86 -22.34
N ASP A 638 2.92 -1.45 -22.75
CA ASP A 638 4.15 -2.24 -22.77
C ASP A 638 5.09 -1.98 -21.58
N ILE A 639 4.75 -1.01 -20.70
CA ILE A 639 5.50 -0.69 -19.50
C ILE A 639 4.83 -1.35 -18.28
N GLY A 640 5.52 -2.31 -17.67
CA GLY A 640 5.13 -2.83 -16.37
C GLY A 640 5.57 -1.88 -15.26
N TYR A 641 4.64 -1.53 -14.37
CA TYR A 641 4.83 -0.50 -13.35
C TYR A 641 4.09 -0.83 -12.06
N THR A 642 4.66 -0.46 -10.92
CA THR A 642 3.95 -0.46 -9.63
C THR A 642 4.21 0.82 -8.86
N HIS A 643 3.14 1.29 -8.24
CA HIS A 643 3.16 2.22 -7.12
C HIS A 643 2.11 1.66 -6.16
N VAL A 644 2.46 1.47 -4.88
CA VAL A 644 1.56 0.78 -3.94
C VAL A 644 0.20 1.51 -3.87
N PRO A 645 -0.94 0.78 -3.87
CA PRO A 645 -1.07 -0.68 -3.90
C PRO A 645 -1.20 -1.29 -5.30
N PHE A 646 -1.23 -0.46 -6.35
CA PHE A 646 -1.59 -0.90 -7.69
C PHE A 646 -0.40 -1.35 -8.52
N VAL A 647 -0.70 -2.27 -9.41
CA VAL A 647 0.31 -2.85 -10.28
C VAL A 647 -0.27 -3.05 -11.67
N THR A 648 0.51 -2.71 -12.68
CA THR A 648 0.22 -3.03 -14.08
C THR A 648 1.37 -3.80 -14.69
N CYS A 649 1.04 -4.77 -15.53
CA CYS A 649 2.01 -5.50 -16.32
C CYS A 649 1.39 -5.85 -17.68
N PRO A 650 2.18 -5.85 -18.78
CA PRO A 650 1.69 -6.25 -20.09
C PRO A 650 1.09 -7.67 -20.06
N GLU A 651 -0.16 -7.83 -20.52
CA GLU A 651 -0.80 -9.16 -20.53
C GLU A 651 -0.16 -10.09 -21.56
N SER A 652 0.14 -9.53 -22.74
CA SER A 652 0.78 -10.25 -23.84
C SER A 652 2.08 -10.90 -23.40
N GLN A 653 2.16 -12.22 -23.54
CA GLN A 653 3.38 -12.97 -23.26
C GLN A 653 4.53 -12.52 -24.18
N MET A 654 4.23 -12.21 -25.43
CA MET A 654 5.24 -11.73 -26.38
C MET A 654 5.82 -10.38 -25.97
N LEU A 655 4.99 -9.42 -25.53
CA LEU A 655 5.48 -8.15 -25.00
C LEU A 655 6.34 -8.36 -23.76
N ARG A 656 5.91 -9.25 -22.85
CA ARG A 656 6.69 -9.55 -21.63
C ARG A 656 8.05 -10.15 -21.94
N LEU A 657 8.12 -11.10 -22.86
CA LEU A 657 9.39 -11.70 -23.29
C LEU A 657 10.25 -10.67 -24.02
N GLY A 658 9.66 -9.91 -24.94
CA GLY A 658 10.38 -8.94 -25.74
C GLY A 658 10.97 -7.81 -24.92
N LYS A 659 10.18 -7.24 -24.00
CA LYS A 659 10.59 -6.16 -23.09
C LYS A 659 11.28 -6.68 -21.82
N ARG A 660 11.64 -7.97 -21.76
CA ARG A 660 12.34 -8.62 -20.64
C ARG A 660 11.70 -8.35 -19.27
N CYS A 661 10.37 -8.36 -19.23
CA CYS A 661 9.59 -7.99 -18.05
C CYS A 661 9.76 -8.96 -16.86
N ILE A 662 9.94 -8.43 -15.66
CA ILE A 662 9.94 -9.20 -14.40
C ILE A 662 8.59 -9.06 -13.69
N CYS A 663 7.56 -9.71 -14.23
CA CYS A 663 6.24 -9.76 -13.61
C CYS A 663 6.01 -11.09 -12.88
N SER A 664 5.80 -11.02 -11.56
CA SER A 664 5.50 -12.20 -10.73
C SER A 664 4.07 -12.73 -10.95
N ASP A 665 3.75 -13.93 -10.47
CA ASP A 665 2.36 -14.42 -10.51
C ASP A 665 1.42 -13.58 -9.62
N SER A 666 1.95 -12.96 -8.56
CA SER A 666 1.22 -11.96 -7.78
C SER A 666 0.93 -10.70 -8.61
N THR A 667 1.88 -10.27 -9.44
CA THR A 667 1.73 -9.12 -10.35
C THR A 667 0.68 -9.39 -11.41
N LYS A 668 0.61 -10.62 -11.94
CA LYS A 668 -0.41 -11.02 -12.92
C LYS A 668 -1.81 -11.09 -12.32
N ASN A 669 -1.94 -11.66 -11.11
CA ASN A 669 -3.24 -11.83 -10.46
C ASN A 669 -3.81 -10.52 -9.90
N ASN A 670 -2.97 -9.51 -9.65
CA ASN A 670 -3.37 -8.21 -9.13
C ASN A 670 -3.29 -7.09 -10.20
N ASN A 671 -3.23 -7.44 -11.48
CA ASN A 671 -3.09 -6.47 -12.57
C ASN A 671 -4.31 -5.56 -12.64
N ILE A 672 -4.13 -4.25 -12.42
CA ILE A 672 -5.23 -3.29 -12.34
C ILE A 672 -5.96 -3.11 -13.67
N ASN A 673 -5.34 -3.39 -14.81
CA ASN A 673 -5.85 -3.02 -16.14
C ASN A 673 -7.31 -3.39 -16.42
N LEU A 674 -7.82 -4.48 -15.83
CA LEU A 674 -9.17 -5.02 -16.08
C LEU A 674 -10.01 -5.22 -14.80
N VAL A 675 -9.60 -4.67 -13.66
CA VAL A 675 -10.39 -4.78 -12.41
C VAL A 675 -11.53 -3.75 -12.40
N PRO A 676 -12.61 -3.96 -11.61
CA PRO A 676 -13.81 -3.12 -11.67
C PRO A 676 -13.61 -1.62 -11.39
N HIS A 677 -12.56 -1.24 -10.65
CA HIS A 677 -12.23 0.15 -10.35
C HIS A 677 -11.20 0.75 -11.32
N SER A 678 -10.83 0.04 -12.39
CA SER A 678 -10.00 0.59 -13.46
C SER A 678 -10.84 1.30 -14.51
N CYS A 679 -10.33 2.42 -14.98
CA CYS A 679 -10.91 3.19 -16.08
C CYS A 679 -10.22 2.93 -17.42
N LEU A 680 -9.24 2.02 -17.47
CA LEU A 680 -8.51 1.71 -18.68
C LEU A 680 -9.39 1.13 -19.82
N PRO A 681 -10.35 0.22 -19.57
CA PRO A 681 -11.26 -0.24 -20.61
C PRO A 681 -12.10 0.89 -21.21
N ARG A 682 -12.52 1.86 -20.38
CA ARG A 682 -13.26 3.04 -20.82
C ARG A 682 -12.39 3.96 -21.67
N PHE A 683 -11.16 4.23 -21.24
CA PHE A 683 -10.21 4.97 -22.05
C PHE A 683 -10.02 4.32 -23.43
N TRP A 684 -9.77 3.01 -23.47
CA TRP A 684 -9.55 2.28 -24.71
C TRP A 684 -10.74 2.35 -25.69
N LYS A 685 -11.98 2.28 -25.19
CA LYS A 685 -13.20 2.48 -25.99
C LYS A 685 -13.19 3.83 -26.71
N TYR A 686 -12.82 4.91 -26.03
CA TYR A 686 -12.86 6.27 -26.58
C TYR A 686 -11.59 6.70 -27.31
N ALA A 687 -10.47 6.05 -27.02
CA ALA A 687 -9.20 6.18 -27.75
C ALA A 687 -9.20 5.41 -29.10
N GLY A 688 -10.34 4.81 -29.48
CA GLY A 688 -10.47 4.08 -30.75
C GLY A 688 -9.79 2.70 -30.76
N LYS A 689 -9.49 2.12 -29.59
CA LYS A 689 -9.03 0.73 -29.51
C LYS A 689 -10.23 -0.20 -29.56
N SER A 690 -10.42 -0.88 -30.69
CA SER A 690 -11.39 -1.96 -30.81
C SER A 690 -10.78 -3.26 -30.27
N PHE A 691 -11.34 -3.80 -29.20
CA PHE A 691 -11.03 -5.16 -28.78
C PHE A 691 -11.63 -6.10 -29.82
N LEU A 692 -10.78 -6.82 -30.55
CA LEU A 692 -11.14 -7.74 -31.64
C LEU A 692 -12.34 -8.63 -31.28
N ARG A 693 -13.54 -8.15 -31.60
CA ARG A 693 -14.71 -8.97 -31.96
C ARG A 693 -15.86 -8.21 -32.59
N GLU A 694 -15.60 -7.10 -33.27
CA GLU A 694 -16.57 -6.50 -34.18
C GLU A 694 -15.99 -6.53 -35.60
N TYR A 695 -16.45 -7.54 -36.35
CA TYR A 695 -16.31 -7.74 -37.80
C TYR A 695 -14.94 -8.20 -38.35
N TYR A 696 -14.97 -9.44 -38.85
CA TYR A 696 -13.95 -10.04 -39.72
C TYR A 696 -14.15 -9.50 -41.14
N HIS A 697 -13.19 -8.73 -41.66
CA HIS A 697 -13.11 -8.44 -43.09
C HIS A 697 -11.96 -9.23 -43.73
N PRO A 698 -12.23 -10.12 -44.72
CA PRO A 698 -11.22 -10.91 -45.41
C PRO A 698 -10.13 -10.10 -46.13
N GLU A 699 -10.36 -8.81 -46.35
CA GLU A 699 -9.51 -7.93 -47.17
C GLU A 699 -8.28 -7.42 -46.40
N ASP A 700 -8.28 -7.49 -45.07
CA ASP A 700 -7.18 -7.00 -44.21
C ASP A 700 -5.90 -7.87 -44.25
N TYR A 701 -5.92 -8.96 -45.02
CA TYR A 701 -4.86 -9.98 -45.04
C TYR A 701 -4.48 -10.45 -46.46
N GLN A 702 -4.84 -9.71 -47.52
CA GLN A 702 -4.31 -9.95 -48.88
C GLN A 702 -3.03 -9.17 -49.17
#